data_AF-A0A4R9K1H4-F1
#
_entry.id   AF-A0A4R9K1H4-F1
#
_cell.length_a   1.000
_cell.length_b   1.000
_cell.length_c   1.000
_cell.angle_alpha   90.00
_cell.angle_beta   90.00
_cell.angle_gamma   90.00
#
_symmetry.space_group_name_H-M   'P 1'
#
loop_
_entity.id
_entity.type
_entity.pdbx_description
1 polymer ?
#
loop_
_entity_poly.entity_id
_entity_poly.type
_entity_poly.pdbx_seq_one_letter_code
_entity_poly.pdbx_strand_id
1 'polypeptide(L)'
;MLRWTLVVRDPDGNLGIVWIQFLAGLLPNLHHRKSGRMFTAAFALLSPGLLLYGEGGYLYLSALFAGAIFGVFLRQYISTFYGHPANDDDPILRYFYINRPYKNSLEFTNNPRTAFLILAVFLLLDRLLAYFGTDPLTSWMLKDLEYSAGISSKYAFALSLDSIGSWLSAFLYFFAEETSSHDTDPPGKHWRTGITAGFTANLILGAIQGIAPETDFPFTAGNAETFGVSAFFPDAASFGIGMPILFGLFFYQIHSRNWRISSRAILSAAVFLALGLAGRYQSSGYWLLIIFQTALVVGLAYQRGFRNPIWKYSFIPFVILGTISVLVGVYFIGGMDWSFTSWQMIREDFSSAWTKGKTFSKMLEIFWKDGWIQTLSAWNWFKEAPVFGQGFGGFALHWIESGPRGAYPPNGIQDFALSSWVFLLSEGGILFFLLFFVWVGLESYTRSSYWFLPLLFFPVTFFEPWTSGAGILGFLLIWFLSSSGPSTRTLPKWWMIPAFNLVCLLFGLALTVKAFVRQSSQLQGPEFRYEERKTYQLSAKAKSQDKLGGRFHLFSSGTSWMLGDKGNISIRVGLEEAPKPNKPVYIRWIFFDQNGVELQSRSTPLNTITTQVGLAVPAGAKTLTAKTMRISWYQAGPSDFYIATDDFDGLNRIR
;
A
#
# COMPACT_ATOMS: atom_id res chain seq x y z
N MET A 1 12.67 -5.14 -7.56
CA MET A 1 11.45 -5.06 -6.73
C MET A 1 10.17 -5.04 -7.56
N LEU A 2 9.99 -4.12 -8.53
CA LEU A 2 8.82 -4.03 -9.41
C LEU A 2 8.42 -5.33 -10.15
N ARG A 3 9.40 -6.07 -10.68
CA ARG A 3 9.13 -7.39 -11.29
C ARG A 3 8.64 -8.43 -10.27
N TRP A 4 9.07 -8.33 -9.02
CA TRP A 4 8.80 -9.34 -7.98
C TRP A 4 7.44 -9.14 -7.33
N THR A 5 6.97 -7.91 -7.21
CA THR A 5 5.62 -7.61 -6.73
C THR A 5 4.54 -7.99 -7.74
N LEU A 6 4.82 -7.86 -9.03
CA LEU A 6 3.92 -8.29 -10.11
C LEU A 6 3.83 -9.80 -10.21
N VAL A 7 4.99 -10.48 -10.32
CA VAL A 7 5.06 -11.94 -10.55
C VAL A 7 4.50 -12.76 -9.39
N VAL A 8 4.43 -12.19 -8.18
CA VAL A 8 3.96 -12.89 -6.97
C VAL A 8 2.46 -12.82 -6.77
N ARG A 9 1.78 -11.79 -7.28
CA ARG A 9 0.33 -11.64 -7.14
C ARG A 9 -0.45 -12.00 -8.38
N ASP A 10 0.11 -11.68 -9.55
CA ASP A 10 -0.51 -11.95 -10.83
C ASP A 10 0.58 -12.36 -11.83
N PRO A 11 0.92 -13.65 -11.91
CA PRO A 11 1.90 -14.15 -12.87
C PRO A 11 1.50 -13.90 -14.34
N ASP A 12 0.23 -13.55 -14.59
CA ASP A 12 -0.33 -13.18 -15.89
C ASP A 12 -0.45 -11.64 -16.06
N GLY A 13 -0.04 -10.87 -15.04
CA GLY A 13 -0.09 -9.42 -15.03
C GLY A 13 0.67 -8.79 -16.19
N ASN A 14 0.03 -7.86 -16.89
CA ASN A 14 0.56 -7.25 -18.10
C ASN A 14 1.74 -6.31 -17.78
N LEU A 15 2.97 -6.83 -17.88
CA LEU A 15 4.23 -6.09 -17.72
C LEU A 15 4.28 -4.80 -18.54
N GLY A 16 3.58 -4.73 -19.68
CA GLY A 16 3.53 -3.54 -20.54
C GLY A 16 2.99 -2.30 -19.82
N ILE A 17 2.00 -2.45 -18.94
CA ILE A 17 1.40 -1.34 -18.20
C ILE A 17 2.39 -0.71 -17.21
N VAL A 18 3.16 -1.56 -16.52
CA VAL A 18 4.18 -1.11 -15.58
C VAL A 18 5.32 -0.37 -16.28
N TRP A 19 5.69 -0.82 -17.48
CA TRP A 19 6.66 -0.10 -18.32
C TRP A 19 6.13 1.26 -18.78
N ILE A 20 4.84 1.37 -19.13
CA ILE A 20 4.23 2.65 -19.50
C ILE A 20 4.29 3.63 -18.31
N GLN A 21 4.00 3.18 -17.08
CA GLN A 21 4.09 4.03 -15.87
C GLN A 21 5.52 4.44 -15.57
N PHE A 22 6.45 3.50 -15.68
CA PHE A 22 7.88 3.78 -15.53
C PHE A 22 8.35 4.82 -16.55
N LEU A 23 7.96 4.69 -17.82
CA LEU A 23 8.30 5.64 -18.87
C LEU A 23 7.63 7.01 -18.67
N ALA A 24 6.37 7.03 -18.20
CA ALA A 24 5.65 8.26 -17.86
C ALA A 24 6.33 9.02 -16.70
N GLY A 25 7.00 8.32 -15.78
CA GLY A 25 7.86 8.93 -14.77
C GLY A 25 9.22 9.35 -15.34
N LEU A 26 9.85 8.48 -16.14
CA LEU A 26 11.20 8.64 -16.64
C LEU A 26 11.35 9.79 -17.64
N LEU A 27 10.57 9.78 -18.73
CA LEU A 27 10.75 10.68 -19.86
C LEU A 27 10.60 12.17 -19.49
N PRO A 28 9.58 12.59 -18.72
CA PRO A 28 9.45 13.99 -18.33
C PRO A 28 10.61 14.48 -17.45
N ASN A 29 11.13 13.61 -16.57
CA ASN A 29 12.25 13.92 -15.68
C ASN A 29 13.60 13.96 -16.43
N LEU A 30 13.77 13.12 -17.46
CA LEU A 30 14.89 13.21 -18.40
C LEU A 30 14.84 14.52 -19.20
N HIS A 31 13.67 14.87 -19.74
CA HIS A 31 13.49 16.06 -20.57
C HIS A 31 13.76 17.35 -19.80
N HIS A 32 12.98 17.67 -18.76
CA HIS A 32 13.15 18.89 -17.99
C HIS A 32 12.69 18.72 -16.53
N ARG A 33 13.49 19.13 -15.53
CA ARG A 33 13.13 18.96 -14.09
C ARG A 33 11.80 19.60 -13.73
N LYS A 34 11.55 20.83 -14.18
CA LYS A 34 10.27 21.53 -13.98
C LYS A 34 9.07 20.74 -14.52
N SER A 35 9.12 20.25 -15.76
CA SER A 35 8.04 19.43 -16.33
C SER A 35 7.98 18.09 -15.63
N GLY A 36 9.12 17.45 -15.35
CA GLY A 36 9.25 16.22 -14.58
C GLY A 36 8.47 16.27 -13.26
N ARG A 37 8.73 17.28 -12.42
CA ARG A 37 8.01 17.50 -11.16
C ARG A 37 6.51 17.69 -11.34
N MET A 38 6.08 18.49 -12.32
CA MET A 38 4.66 18.71 -12.60
C MET A 38 3.98 17.42 -13.06
N PHE A 39 4.61 16.70 -14.00
CA PHE A 39 4.11 15.46 -14.56
C PHE A 39 4.05 14.35 -13.52
N THR A 40 5.11 14.12 -12.74
CA THR A 40 5.11 13.09 -11.69
C THR A 40 4.02 13.36 -10.64
N ALA A 41 3.84 14.61 -10.22
CA ALA A 41 2.77 14.95 -9.27
C ALA A 41 1.36 14.83 -9.86
N ALA A 42 1.17 15.19 -11.14
CA ALA A 42 -0.11 15.01 -11.83
C ALA A 42 -0.44 13.53 -12.05
N PHE A 43 0.52 12.75 -12.59
CA PHE A 43 0.35 11.33 -12.84
C PHE A 43 0.22 10.51 -11.56
N ALA A 44 0.72 10.98 -10.41
CA ALA A 44 0.41 10.34 -9.13
C ALA A 44 -1.10 10.33 -8.81
N LEU A 45 -1.88 11.26 -9.37
CA LEU A 45 -3.34 11.31 -9.22
C LEU A 45 -4.10 10.71 -10.42
N LEU A 46 -3.43 10.42 -11.54
CA LEU A 46 -4.07 9.96 -12.79
C LEU A 46 -3.71 8.52 -13.17
N SER A 47 -2.50 8.08 -12.85
CA SER A 47 -1.97 6.76 -13.20
C SER A 47 -2.73 5.58 -12.58
N PRO A 48 -3.38 5.67 -11.40
CA PRO A 48 -4.14 4.54 -10.87
C PRO A 48 -5.32 4.15 -11.78
N GLY A 49 -6.04 5.12 -12.32
CA GLY A 49 -7.16 4.92 -13.25
C GLY A 49 -6.72 4.55 -14.65
N LEU A 50 -5.83 5.36 -15.26
CA LEU A 50 -5.42 5.28 -16.67
C LEU A 50 -4.95 3.90 -17.14
N LEU A 51 -4.65 2.98 -16.23
CA LEU A 51 -4.01 1.71 -16.53
C LEU A 51 -4.60 0.55 -15.71
N LEU A 52 -5.88 0.66 -15.35
CA LEU A 52 -6.72 -0.40 -14.78
C LEU A 52 -6.91 -1.53 -15.82
N TYR A 53 -5.89 -2.38 -16.00
CA TYR A 53 -6.07 -3.67 -16.65
C TYR A 53 -5.13 -4.68 -15.99
N GLY A 54 -5.70 -5.43 -15.04
CA GLY A 54 -5.01 -6.46 -14.26
C GLY A 54 -5.22 -6.24 -12.77
N GLU A 55 -5.77 -7.26 -12.12
CA GLU A 55 -6.06 -7.35 -10.68
C GLU A 55 -4.79 -7.42 -9.81
N GLY A 56 -3.69 -6.80 -10.26
CA GLY A 56 -2.45 -6.64 -9.52
C GLY A 56 -2.43 -5.28 -8.82
N GLY A 57 -2.81 -5.26 -7.53
CA GLY A 57 -2.93 -4.03 -6.73
C GLY A 57 -1.70 -3.10 -6.72
N TYR A 58 -1.97 -1.83 -6.36
CA TYR A 58 -1.13 -0.69 -5.90
C TYR A 58 0.28 -0.44 -6.43
N LEU A 59 0.77 -1.23 -7.39
CA LEU A 59 2.09 -1.09 -7.99
C LEU A 59 2.22 0.10 -8.92
N TYR A 60 1.07 0.69 -9.28
CA TYR A 60 0.95 1.78 -10.24
C TYR A 60 1.82 2.99 -9.88
N LEU A 61 1.80 3.37 -8.61
CA LEU A 61 2.57 4.51 -8.09
C LEU A 61 4.05 4.17 -7.92
N SER A 62 4.36 2.94 -7.52
CA SER A 62 5.74 2.50 -7.34
C SER A 62 6.53 2.51 -8.65
N ALA A 63 5.89 2.15 -9.76
CA ALA A 63 6.47 2.18 -11.10
C ALA A 63 6.73 3.61 -11.57
N LEU A 64 5.75 4.50 -11.41
CA LEU A 64 5.85 5.91 -11.72
C LEU A 64 6.99 6.58 -10.95
N PHE A 65 7.05 6.40 -9.63
CA PHE A 65 8.10 6.98 -8.79
C PHE A 65 9.47 6.37 -9.09
N ALA A 66 9.57 5.06 -9.33
CA ALA A 66 10.83 4.43 -9.73
C ALA A 66 11.37 5.00 -11.06
N GLY A 67 10.49 5.20 -12.04
CA GLY A 67 10.83 5.83 -13.32
C GLY A 67 11.29 7.28 -13.13
N ALA A 68 10.57 8.04 -12.31
CA ALA A 68 10.93 9.42 -12.00
C ALA A 68 12.28 9.52 -11.27
N ILE A 69 12.53 8.69 -10.25
CA ILE A 69 13.80 8.58 -9.53
C ILE A 69 14.93 8.26 -10.50
N PHE A 70 14.74 7.24 -11.33
CA PHE A 70 15.75 6.83 -12.32
C PHE A 70 16.02 7.96 -13.30
N GLY A 71 15.00 8.68 -13.78
CA GLY A 71 15.18 9.84 -14.66
C GLY A 71 15.94 10.99 -14.03
N VAL A 72 15.67 11.29 -12.75
CA VAL A 72 16.39 12.31 -11.98
C VAL A 72 17.88 11.96 -11.87
N PHE A 73 18.22 10.72 -11.49
CA PHE A 73 19.61 10.29 -11.35
C PHE A 73 20.31 10.10 -12.70
N LEU A 74 19.65 9.50 -13.69
CA LEU A 74 20.22 9.30 -15.02
C LEU A 74 20.54 10.63 -15.69
N ARG A 75 19.68 11.64 -15.55
CA ARG A 75 19.96 13.00 -16.01
C ARG A 75 21.19 13.59 -15.32
N GLN A 76 21.31 13.43 -14.00
CA GLN A 76 22.50 13.88 -13.27
C GLN A 76 23.76 13.21 -13.80
N TYR A 77 23.71 11.89 -13.97
CA TYR A 77 24.80 11.11 -14.53
C TYR A 77 25.18 11.55 -15.94
N ILE A 78 24.22 11.73 -16.84
CA ILE A 78 24.46 12.25 -18.20
C ILE A 78 25.10 13.64 -18.14
N SER A 79 24.60 14.54 -17.30
CA SER A 79 25.18 15.89 -17.17
C SER A 79 26.62 15.89 -16.65
N THR A 80 27.01 14.91 -15.83
CA THR A 80 28.39 14.78 -15.35
C THR A 80 29.37 14.31 -16.42
N PHE A 81 28.93 13.49 -17.38
CA PHE A 81 29.80 12.93 -18.43
C PHE A 81 29.99 13.86 -19.63
N TYR A 82 29.01 14.71 -19.94
CA TYR A 82 29.11 15.68 -21.04
C TYR A 82 29.86 16.98 -20.65
N GLY A 83 30.30 17.12 -19.39
CA GLY A 83 31.17 18.20 -18.96
C GLY A 83 32.65 17.85 -19.16
N HIS A 84 33.24 18.33 -20.27
CA HIS A 84 34.67 18.25 -20.56
C HIS A 84 35.51 19.25 -19.70
N PRO A 85 36.85 19.06 -19.58
CA PRO A 85 37.62 19.41 -18.39
C PRO A 85 38.09 20.88 -18.32
N ALA A 86 38.14 21.38 -17.08
CA ALA A 86 39.01 22.41 -16.50
C ALA A 86 39.32 23.69 -17.31
N ASN A 87 38.66 24.79 -16.97
CA ASN A 87 39.30 26.11 -16.84
C ASN A 87 38.47 27.02 -15.91
N ASP A 88 39.13 27.64 -14.93
CA ASP A 88 38.55 28.19 -13.70
C ASP A 88 37.75 29.51 -13.81
N ASP A 89 37.51 30.03 -15.02
CA ASP A 89 36.78 31.30 -15.25
C ASP A 89 35.44 31.13 -15.98
N ASP A 90 35.00 29.89 -16.22
CA ASP A 90 33.86 29.61 -17.10
C ASP A 90 32.53 29.47 -16.32
N PRO A 91 31.40 30.08 -16.76
CA PRO A 91 30.05 29.83 -16.22
C PRO A 91 29.61 28.36 -16.25
N ILE A 92 30.41 27.47 -16.84
CA ILE A 92 30.28 26.02 -16.84
C ILE A 92 30.73 25.39 -15.51
N LEU A 93 31.66 26.01 -14.77
CA LEU A 93 31.97 25.62 -13.38
C LEU A 93 30.82 25.90 -12.41
N ARG A 94 29.89 26.78 -12.80
CA ARG A 94 28.62 26.97 -12.10
C ARG A 94 27.69 25.74 -12.21
N TYR A 95 27.85 24.94 -13.26
CA TYR A 95 27.15 23.66 -13.43
C TYR A 95 27.82 22.50 -12.68
N PHE A 96 29.11 22.62 -12.35
CA PHE A 96 29.86 21.64 -11.55
C PHE A 96 29.76 21.83 -10.02
N TYR A 97 28.88 22.71 -9.51
CA TYR A 97 28.50 22.78 -8.09
C TYR A 97 27.46 21.71 -7.69
N ILE A 98 27.80 20.45 -7.94
CA ILE A 98 26.96 19.24 -7.71
C ILE A 98 26.64 18.99 -6.21
N ASN A 99 27.20 19.75 -5.27
CA ASN A 99 26.99 19.59 -3.84
C ASN A 99 26.69 20.90 -3.10
N ARG A 100 25.82 21.76 -3.64
CA ARG A 100 25.10 22.69 -2.75
C ARG A 100 23.65 22.24 -2.64
N PRO A 101 23.19 21.80 -1.44
CA PRO A 101 21.76 21.79 -1.15
C PRO A 101 21.12 23.10 -1.64
N TYR A 102 19.85 23.04 -2.05
CA TYR A 102 19.03 24.24 -2.22
C TYR A 102 19.35 25.19 -1.06
N LYS A 103 19.40 26.52 -1.27
CA LYS A 103 19.83 27.49 -0.24
C LYS A 103 19.09 27.33 1.11
N ASN A 104 17.97 26.61 1.12
CA ASN A 104 17.14 26.24 2.27
C ASN A 104 16.88 24.72 2.44
N SER A 105 17.58 23.78 1.77
CA SER A 105 17.43 22.35 2.07
C SER A 105 18.33 21.96 3.23
N LEU A 106 17.76 21.20 4.18
CA LEU A 106 18.46 20.73 5.36
C LEU A 106 19.50 19.69 4.94
N GLU A 107 20.67 19.73 5.60
CA GLU A 107 21.70 18.69 5.44
C GLU A 107 21.13 17.30 5.74
N PHE A 108 21.74 16.27 5.16
CA PHE A 108 21.30 14.87 5.27
C PHE A 108 21.03 14.42 6.72
N THR A 109 21.95 14.75 7.63
CA THR A 109 21.91 14.42 9.07
C THR A 109 20.89 15.27 9.84
N ASN A 110 20.53 16.44 9.29
CA ASN A 110 19.61 17.40 9.86
C ASN A 110 18.22 17.36 9.19
N ASN A 111 17.95 16.34 8.39
CA ASN A 111 16.68 16.15 7.69
C ASN A 111 15.91 14.96 8.30
N PRO A 112 14.71 15.18 8.89
CA PRO A 112 13.96 14.09 9.52
C PRO A 112 13.41 13.07 8.50
N ARG A 113 13.38 13.41 7.21
CA ARG A 113 13.06 12.47 6.11
C ARG A 113 14.06 11.34 6.02
N THR A 114 15.34 11.67 6.20
CA THR A 114 16.44 10.71 6.14
C THR A 114 16.23 9.61 7.17
N ALA A 115 15.88 9.99 8.40
CA ALA A 115 15.65 9.04 9.47
C ALA A 115 14.43 8.16 9.26
N PHE A 116 13.34 8.73 8.76
CA PHE A 116 12.14 7.95 8.48
C PHE A 116 12.36 7.01 7.27
N LEU A 117 13.12 7.44 6.25
CA LEU A 117 13.55 6.58 5.15
C LEU A 117 14.38 5.40 5.66
N ILE A 118 15.37 5.67 6.51
CA ILE A 118 16.20 4.63 7.15
C ILE A 118 15.32 3.66 7.94
N LEU A 119 14.36 4.17 8.72
CA LEU A 119 13.42 3.35 9.45
C LEU A 119 12.56 2.47 8.53
N ALA A 120 12.06 3.02 7.42
CA ALA A 120 11.29 2.26 6.43
C ALA A 120 12.14 1.15 5.77
N VAL A 121 13.42 1.41 5.52
CA VAL A 121 14.38 0.38 5.04
C VAL A 121 14.55 -0.71 6.09
N PHE A 122 14.72 -0.36 7.37
CA PHE A 122 14.81 -1.35 8.45
C PHE A 122 13.53 -2.18 8.60
N LEU A 123 12.35 -1.58 8.45
CA LEU A 123 11.08 -2.32 8.44
C LEU A 123 10.98 -3.30 7.27
N LEU A 124 11.44 -2.89 6.08
CA LEU A 124 11.48 -3.78 4.91
C LEU A 124 12.48 -4.92 5.11
N LEU A 125 13.66 -4.64 5.70
CA LEU A 125 14.65 -5.65 6.05
C LEU A 125 14.12 -6.63 7.09
N ASP A 126 13.47 -6.15 8.16
CA ASP A 126 12.81 -6.98 9.17
C ASP A 126 11.80 -7.95 8.53
N ARG A 127 10.94 -7.45 7.63
CA ARG A 127 9.99 -8.30 6.90
C ARG A 127 10.67 -9.30 5.96
N LEU A 128 11.69 -8.87 5.21
CA LEU A 128 12.45 -9.75 4.31
C LEU A 128 13.11 -10.88 5.09
N LEU A 129 13.70 -10.56 6.24
CA LEU A 129 14.24 -11.54 7.17
C LEU A 129 13.10 -12.47 7.67
N ALA A 130 12.02 -11.93 8.22
CA ALA A 130 10.93 -12.71 8.80
C ALA A 130 10.33 -13.76 7.84
N TYR A 131 10.21 -13.46 6.54
CA TYR A 131 9.60 -14.40 5.58
C TYR A 131 10.58 -15.37 4.90
N PHE A 132 11.85 -15.01 4.73
CA PHE A 132 12.77 -15.78 3.89
C PHE A 132 13.96 -16.39 4.63
N GLY A 133 14.19 -16.06 5.91
CA GLY A 133 15.09 -16.81 6.79
C GLY A 133 16.49 -17.05 6.21
N THR A 134 17.28 -15.98 6.00
CA THR A 134 18.68 -15.94 5.52
C THR A 134 18.91 -16.47 4.08
N ASP A 135 19.77 -15.94 3.22
CA ASP A 135 20.73 -14.84 3.24
C ASP A 135 20.40 -13.94 2.03
N PRO A 136 20.19 -12.61 2.22
CA PRO A 136 19.75 -11.71 1.15
C PRO A 136 20.75 -11.61 -0.02
N LEU A 137 21.98 -12.14 0.14
CA LEU A 137 23.06 -11.99 -0.83
C LEU A 137 23.33 -13.24 -1.68
N THR A 138 22.99 -14.45 -1.22
CA THR A 138 23.44 -15.70 -1.88
C THR A 138 22.39 -16.37 -2.76
N SER A 139 21.10 -16.16 -2.53
CA SER A 139 20.05 -16.63 -3.45
C SER A 139 19.26 -15.47 -4.04
N TRP A 140 19.60 -15.05 -5.26
CA TRP A 140 18.86 -14.03 -6.02
C TRP A 140 17.39 -14.44 -6.33
N MET A 141 17.01 -15.68 -6.03
CA MET A 141 15.63 -16.14 -5.97
C MET A 141 15.19 -16.32 -4.52
N LEU A 142 14.20 -15.53 -4.10
CA LEU A 142 13.43 -15.77 -2.89
C LEU A 142 12.81 -17.17 -2.95
N LYS A 143 13.20 -18.06 -2.04
CA LYS A 143 12.64 -19.42 -1.96
C LYS A 143 11.16 -19.33 -1.59
N ASP A 144 10.31 -20.06 -2.31
CA ASP A 144 8.90 -20.18 -1.95
C ASP A 144 8.79 -21.15 -0.78
N LEU A 145 8.37 -20.64 0.37
CA LEU A 145 8.13 -21.41 1.58
C LEU A 145 6.69 -21.19 1.98
N GLU A 146 5.98 -22.23 2.41
CA GLU A 146 4.65 -22.02 2.97
C GLU A 146 4.78 -21.34 4.35
N TYR A 147 4.22 -20.14 4.44
CA TYR A 147 4.27 -19.29 5.62
C TYR A 147 3.16 -19.67 6.61
N SER A 148 1.94 -19.86 6.11
CA SER A 148 0.81 -20.43 6.85
C SER A 148 -0.05 -21.28 5.92
N ALA A 149 -1.11 -21.92 6.43
CA ALA A 149 -1.91 -22.87 5.67
C ALA A 149 -2.40 -22.27 4.34
N GLY A 150 -1.80 -22.70 3.23
CA GLY A 150 -2.01 -22.21 1.87
C GLY A 150 -1.40 -20.84 1.52
N ILE A 151 -0.82 -20.09 2.45
CA ILE A 151 -0.21 -18.77 2.18
C ILE A 151 1.28 -18.94 1.92
N SER A 152 1.74 -18.52 0.73
CA SER A 152 3.16 -18.50 0.39
C SER A 152 3.90 -17.34 1.07
N SER A 153 5.18 -17.54 1.40
CA SER A 153 6.07 -16.51 1.93
C SER A 153 6.17 -15.30 1.00
N LYS A 154 6.08 -15.55 -0.32
CA LYS A 154 6.03 -14.50 -1.33
C LYS A 154 4.74 -13.68 -1.23
N TYR A 155 3.58 -14.31 -1.12
CA TYR A 155 2.30 -13.61 -0.98
C TYR A 155 2.27 -12.78 0.31
N ALA A 156 2.75 -13.34 1.42
CA ALA A 156 2.90 -12.64 2.70
C ALA A 156 3.85 -11.41 2.60
N PHE A 157 4.97 -11.56 1.90
CA PHE A 157 5.88 -10.44 1.64
C PHE A 157 5.26 -9.40 0.71
N ALA A 158 4.48 -9.82 -0.30
CA ALA A 158 3.78 -8.90 -1.19
C ALA A 158 2.73 -8.06 -0.44
N LEU A 159 2.02 -8.63 0.54
CA LEU A 159 1.13 -7.85 1.44
C LEU A 159 1.91 -6.79 2.24
N SER A 160 3.12 -7.12 2.67
CA SER A 160 4.01 -6.17 3.37
C SER A 160 4.49 -5.05 2.44
N LEU A 161 4.84 -5.38 1.19
CA LEU A 161 5.26 -4.42 0.18
C LEU A 161 4.14 -3.48 -0.27
N ASP A 162 2.89 -3.92 -0.26
CA ASP A 162 1.76 -3.03 -0.52
C ASP A 162 1.63 -1.93 0.53
N SER A 163 1.86 -2.29 1.79
CA SER A 163 1.75 -1.35 2.90
C SER A 163 2.90 -0.34 2.95
N ILE A 164 4.15 -0.78 2.83
CA ILE A 164 5.33 0.10 2.97
C ILE A 164 5.90 0.56 1.61
N GLY A 165 5.82 -0.24 0.56
CA GLY A 165 6.56 -0.04 -0.69
C GLY A 165 6.11 1.20 -1.47
N SER A 166 4.81 1.49 -1.47
CA SER A 166 4.26 2.71 -2.05
C SER A 166 4.78 3.95 -1.32
N TRP A 167 4.79 3.93 0.02
CA TRP A 167 5.35 5.01 0.84
C TRP A 167 6.85 5.18 0.53
N LEU A 168 7.62 4.09 0.55
CA LEU A 168 9.07 4.11 0.31
C LEU A 168 9.41 4.72 -1.05
N SER A 169 8.69 4.34 -2.11
CA SER A 169 8.92 4.86 -3.45
C SER A 169 8.66 6.38 -3.53
N ALA A 170 7.62 6.86 -2.84
CA ALA A 170 7.34 8.29 -2.73
C ALA A 170 8.43 9.00 -1.92
N PHE A 171 8.77 8.49 -0.73
CA PHE A 171 9.85 9.02 0.13
C PHE A 171 11.14 9.24 -0.66
N LEU A 172 11.56 8.21 -1.41
CA LEU A 172 12.77 8.26 -2.23
C LEU A 172 12.68 9.30 -3.34
N TYR A 173 11.55 9.42 -4.03
CA TYR A 173 11.37 10.41 -5.09
C TYR A 173 11.51 11.85 -4.58
N PHE A 174 10.75 12.21 -3.54
CA PHE A 174 10.78 13.58 -3.02
C PHE A 174 12.11 13.91 -2.37
N PHE A 175 12.71 12.94 -1.67
CA PHE A 175 14.05 13.10 -1.13
C PHE A 175 15.08 13.33 -2.26
N ALA A 176 15.04 12.55 -3.33
CA ALA A 176 15.91 12.71 -4.48
C ALA A 176 15.73 14.08 -5.15
N GLU A 177 14.50 14.56 -5.31
CA GLU A 177 14.25 15.89 -5.89
C GLU A 177 14.76 17.04 -5.03
N GLU A 178 14.56 16.99 -3.71
CA GLU A 178 15.00 18.09 -2.81
C GLU A 178 16.51 18.11 -2.57
N THR A 179 17.14 16.93 -2.53
CA THR A 179 18.59 16.84 -2.38
C THR A 179 19.32 17.22 -3.65
N SER A 180 18.69 17.03 -4.82
CA SER A 180 19.35 17.27 -6.10
C SER A 180 18.90 18.53 -6.84
N SER A 181 17.93 19.31 -6.32
CA SER A 181 17.41 20.48 -7.04
C SER A 181 18.36 21.68 -7.00
N HIS A 182 18.77 22.16 -8.18
CA HIS A 182 19.55 23.40 -8.35
C HIS A 182 18.74 24.56 -8.98
N ASP A 183 17.43 24.41 -9.11
CA ASP A 183 16.57 25.42 -9.73
C ASP A 183 16.36 26.63 -8.81
N THR A 184 16.15 27.81 -9.40
CA THR A 184 15.81 29.06 -8.68
C THR A 184 14.46 28.96 -7.97
N ASP A 185 13.52 28.22 -8.55
CA ASP A 185 12.19 27.96 -7.98
C ASP A 185 12.20 26.71 -7.06
N PRO A 186 11.52 26.76 -5.90
CA PRO A 186 11.44 25.59 -5.01
C PRO A 186 10.61 24.46 -5.65
N PRO A 187 11.00 23.18 -5.48
CA PRO A 187 10.28 22.02 -6.03
C PRO A 187 8.77 22.02 -5.72
N GLY A 188 8.40 22.45 -4.50
CA GLY A 188 7.02 22.54 -4.04
C GLY A 188 6.10 23.41 -4.91
N LYS A 189 6.63 24.41 -5.61
CA LYS A 189 5.86 25.23 -6.56
C LYS A 189 5.37 24.40 -7.74
N HIS A 190 6.22 23.53 -8.27
CA HIS A 190 5.92 22.69 -9.43
C HIS A 190 5.02 21.51 -9.07
N TRP A 191 5.22 20.90 -7.89
CA TRP A 191 4.31 19.86 -7.39
C TRP A 191 2.90 20.41 -7.19
N ARG A 192 2.73 21.63 -6.65
CA ARG A 192 1.41 22.27 -6.53
C ARG A 192 0.70 22.38 -7.88
N THR A 193 1.41 22.81 -8.93
CA THR A 193 0.84 22.87 -10.28
C THR A 193 0.42 21.50 -10.79
N GLY A 194 1.24 20.46 -10.59
CA GLY A 194 0.91 19.09 -10.96
C GLY A 194 -0.31 18.54 -10.21
N ILE A 195 -0.38 18.75 -8.90
CA ILE A 195 -1.52 18.34 -8.06
C ILE A 195 -2.81 19.05 -8.51
N THR A 196 -2.74 20.36 -8.81
CA THR A 196 -3.91 21.09 -9.33
C THR A 196 -4.36 20.51 -10.67
N ALA A 197 -3.44 20.20 -11.59
CA ALA A 197 -3.78 19.59 -12.87
C ALA A 197 -4.44 18.21 -12.68
N GLY A 198 -3.88 17.35 -11.82
CA GLY A 198 -4.44 16.04 -11.50
C GLY A 198 -5.81 16.12 -10.83
N PHE A 199 -6.01 17.09 -9.92
CA PHE A 199 -7.31 17.36 -9.31
C PHE A 199 -8.36 17.80 -10.34
N THR A 200 -8.01 18.74 -11.23
CA THR A 200 -8.93 19.22 -12.27
C THR A 200 -9.33 18.10 -13.23
N ALA A 201 -8.38 17.25 -13.65
CA ALA A 201 -8.69 16.11 -14.52
C ALA A 201 -9.62 15.08 -13.84
N ASN A 202 -9.39 14.76 -12.56
CA ASN A 202 -10.28 13.90 -11.77
C ASN A 202 -11.67 14.52 -11.58
N LEU A 203 -11.73 15.84 -11.35
CA LEU A 203 -12.99 16.58 -11.18
C LEU A 203 -13.81 16.57 -12.47
N ILE A 204 -13.17 16.75 -13.64
CA ILE A 204 -13.83 16.69 -14.94
C ILE A 204 -14.34 15.27 -15.21
N LEU A 205 -13.49 14.25 -15.08
CA LEU A 205 -13.89 12.86 -15.36
C LEU A 205 -14.98 12.39 -14.38
N GLY A 206 -14.85 12.69 -13.09
CA GLY A 206 -15.86 12.34 -12.09
C GLY A 206 -17.21 13.02 -12.34
N ALA A 207 -17.22 14.29 -12.79
CA ALA A 207 -18.45 14.96 -13.17
C ALA A 207 -19.08 14.35 -14.44
N ILE A 208 -18.27 13.95 -15.42
CA ILE A 208 -18.73 13.26 -16.64
C ILE A 208 -19.36 11.91 -16.26
N GLN A 209 -18.71 11.12 -15.40
CA GLN A 209 -19.24 9.85 -14.88
C GLN A 209 -20.56 10.05 -14.12
N GLY A 210 -20.67 11.11 -13.33
CA GLY A 210 -21.91 11.44 -12.61
C GLY A 210 -23.07 11.86 -13.54
N ILE A 211 -22.79 12.37 -14.74
CA ILE A 211 -23.80 12.76 -15.73
C ILE A 211 -24.19 11.58 -16.63
N ALA A 212 -23.25 10.69 -16.94
CA ALA A 212 -23.45 9.53 -17.81
C ALA A 212 -23.26 8.22 -17.02
N PRO A 213 -24.16 7.90 -16.08
CA PRO A 213 -23.93 6.87 -15.06
C PRO A 213 -23.95 5.44 -15.62
N GLU A 214 -24.66 5.22 -16.74
CA GLU A 214 -24.77 3.94 -17.45
C GLU A 214 -23.55 3.65 -18.33
N THR A 215 -22.69 4.64 -18.57
CA THR A 215 -21.57 4.50 -19.51
C THR A 215 -20.33 3.96 -18.79
N ASP A 216 -19.79 2.87 -19.30
CA ASP A 216 -18.46 2.40 -18.92
C ASP A 216 -17.41 3.32 -19.54
N PHE A 217 -16.67 4.02 -18.68
CA PHE A 217 -15.56 4.83 -19.14
C PHE A 217 -14.31 3.97 -19.25
N PRO A 218 -13.49 4.14 -20.31
CA PRO A 218 -12.17 3.54 -20.32
C PRO A 218 -11.42 4.00 -19.07
N PHE A 219 -10.60 3.12 -18.49
CA PHE A 219 -9.79 3.40 -17.29
C PHE A 219 -10.53 3.39 -15.95
N THR A 220 -11.75 2.85 -15.91
CA THR A 220 -12.57 2.77 -14.70
C THR A 220 -13.05 1.34 -14.47
N ALA A 221 -13.30 0.97 -13.22
CA ALA A 221 -13.68 -0.40 -12.86
C ALA A 221 -15.08 -0.83 -13.38
N GLY A 222 -15.87 0.12 -13.90
CA GLY A 222 -17.21 -0.11 -14.46
C GLY A 222 -18.09 1.15 -14.38
N ASN A 223 -19.39 0.97 -14.62
CA ASN A 223 -20.37 2.05 -14.59
C ASN A 223 -20.60 2.66 -13.19
N ALA A 224 -21.06 3.92 -13.16
CA ALA A 224 -21.20 4.66 -11.91
C ALA A 224 -22.36 4.17 -11.02
N GLU A 225 -23.37 3.53 -11.60
CA GLU A 225 -24.52 3.00 -10.84
C GLU A 225 -24.16 1.77 -10.01
N THR A 226 -23.30 0.90 -10.56
CA THR A 226 -22.96 -0.38 -9.92
C THR A 226 -21.75 -0.23 -8.99
N PHE A 227 -20.75 0.55 -9.41
CA PHE A 227 -19.46 0.64 -8.72
C PHE A 227 -19.17 2.01 -8.11
N GLY A 228 -20.00 3.01 -8.35
CA GLY A 228 -19.76 4.39 -7.94
C GLY A 228 -18.78 5.13 -8.86
N VAL A 229 -18.57 6.42 -8.58
CA VAL A 229 -17.70 7.29 -9.39
C VAL A 229 -16.23 7.13 -8.96
N SER A 230 -15.37 6.60 -9.81
CA SER A 230 -13.94 6.40 -9.49
C SER A 230 -13.01 7.46 -10.10
N ALA A 231 -13.43 8.15 -11.17
CA ALA A 231 -12.56 8.97 -12.01
C ALA A 231 -11.24 8.26 -12.35
N PHE A 232 -10.09 8.86 -12.04
CA PHE A 232 -8.78 8.22 -12.21
C PHE A 232 -8.23 7.59 -10.92
N PHE A 233 -9.06 7.45 -9.88
CA PHE A 233 -8.71 6.67 -8.70
C PHE A 233 -8.87 5.17 -8.95
N PRO A 234 -8.18 4.31 -8.18
CA PRO A 234 -8.26 2.87 -8.39
C PRO A 234 -9.68 2.31 -8.13
N ASP A 235 -10.45 2.97 -7.28
CA ASP A 235 -11.82 2.60 -6.93
C ASP A 235 -12.64 3.83 -6.47
N ALA A 236 -13.95 3.63 -6.30
CA ALA A 236 -14.84 4.68 -5.83
C ALA A 236 -14.57 5.08 -4.36
N ALA A 237 -14.01 4.19 -3.54
CA ALA A 237 -13.66 4.49 -2.15
C ALA A 237 -12.49 5.49 -2.06
N SER A 238 -11.46 5.28 -2.88
CA SER A 238 -10.34 6.21 -3.09
C SER A 238 -10.78 7.56 -3.63
N PHE A 239 -11.73 7.59 -4.57
CA PHE A 239 -12.36 8.84 -4.99
C PHE A 239 -13.10 9.51 -3.81
N GLY A 240 -13.88 8.72 -3.07
CA GLY A 240 -14.68 9.11 -1.92
C GLY A 240 -13.89 9.83 -0.81
N ILE A 241 -12.61 9.48 -0.64
CA ILE A 241 -11.71 10.09 0.35
C ILE A 241 -10.78 11.13 -0.28
N GLY A 242 -10.17 10.79 -1.43
CA GLY A 242 -9.16 11.59 -2.10
C GLY A 242 -9.69 12.93 -2.60
N MET A 243 -10.88 12.94 -3.22
CA MET A 243 -11.45 14.15 -3.80
C MET A 243 -11.84 15.20 -2.76
N PRO A 244 -12.51 14.85 -1.63
CA PRO A 244 -12.78 15.82 -0.58
C PRO A 244 -11.51 16.44 0.04
N ILE A 245 -10.42 15.68 0.18
CA ILE A 245 -9.13 16.20 0.67
C ILE A 245 -8.55 17.18 -0.34
N LEU A 246 -8.43 16.78 -1.61
CA LEU A 246 -7.92 17.63 -2.69
C LEU A 246 -8.75 18.91 -2.84
N PHE A 247 -10.07 18.77 -2.71
CA PHE A 247 -11.01 19.88 -2.65
C PHE A 247 -10.66 20.85 -1.52
N GLY A 248 -10.53 20.38 -0.27
CA GLY A 248 -10.19 21.23 0.87
C GLY A 248 -8.91 22.05 0.63
N LEU A 249 -7.91 21.44 -0.01
CA LEU A 249 -6.67 22.12 -0.37
C LEU A 249 -6.85 23.20 -1.44
N PHE A 250 -7.54 22.86 -2.53
CA PHE A 250 -7.78 23.81 -3.62
C PHE A 250 -8.70 24.95 -3.17
N PHE A 251 -9.72 24.61 -2.39
CA PHE A 251 -10.65 25.56 -1.78
C PHE A 251 -9.92 26.51 -0.83
N TYR A 252 -8.97 26.01 -0.03
CA TYR A 252 -8.12 26.87 0.80
C TYR A 252 -7.28 27.83 -0.06
N GLN A 253 -6.74 27.37 -1.20
CA GLN A 253 -5.98 28.24 -2.10
C GLN A 253 -6.84 29.33 -2.76
N ILE A 254 -8.09 29.02 -3.12
CA ILE A 254 -9.05 30.00 -3.66
C ILE A 254 -9.33 31.09 -2.61
N HIS A 255 -9.60 30.70 -1.36
CA HIS A 255 -10.04 31.62 -0.31
C HIS A 255 -8.89 32.34 0.41
N SER A 256 -7.68 31.78 0.44
CA SER A 256 -6.51 32.41 1.08
C SER A 256 -5.77 33.42 0.18
N ARG A 257 -5.89 33.31 -1.15
CA ARG A 257 -5.28 34.27 -2.10
C ARG A 257 -6.17 35.49 -2.30
N ASN A 258 -5.56 36.63 -2.67
CA ASN A 258 -6.25 37.90 -2.97
C ASN A 258 -7.00 37.88 -4.32
N TRP A 259 -7.85 36.88 -4.55
CA TRP A 259 -8.80 36.87 -5.65
C TRP A 259 -9.95 37.86 -5.38
N ARG A 260 -10.51 38.42 -6.45
CA ARG A 260 -11.75 39.20 -6.38
C ARG A 260 -12.88 38.32 -5.85
N ILE A 261 -13.81 38.91 -5.08
CA ILE A 261 -14.93 38.18 -4.45
C ILE A 261 -15.75 37.41 -5.50
N SER A 262 -16.01 38.02 -6.66
CA SER A 262 -16.72 37.38 -7.78
C SER A 262 -15.99 36.15 -8.31
N SER A 263 -14.68 36.24 -8.54
CA SER A 263 -13.87 35.10 -8.99
C SER A 263 -13.82 33.98 -7.96
N ARG A 264 -13.75 34.31 -6.66
CA ARG A 264 -13.82 33.30 -5.59
C ARG A 264 -15.16 32.58 -5.61
N ALA A 265 -16.26 33.32 -5.72
CA ALA A 265 -17.61 32.74 -5.73
C ALA A 265 -17.82 31.82 -6.96
N ILE A 266 -17.42 32.27 -8.15
CA ILE A 266 -17.56 31.48 -9.39
C ILE A 266 -16.73 30.19 -9.33
N LEU A 267 -15.45 30.29 -8.93
CA LEU A 267 -14.58 29.10 -8.84
C LEU A 267 -15.08 28.13 -7.78
N SER A 268 -15.54 28.63 -6.64
CA SER A 268 -16.12 27.82 -5.57
C SER A 268 -17.37 27.09 -6.05
N ALA A 269 -18.30 27.82 -6.69
CA ALA A 269 -19.53 27.26 -7.22
C ALA A 269 -19.25 26.20 -8.30
N ALA A 270 -18.31 26.45 -9.21
CA ALA A 270 -17.93 25.50 -10.26
C ALA A 270 -17.38 24.20 -9.68
N VAL A 271 -16.50 24.29 -8.67
CA VAL A 271 -15.92 23.11 -8.01
C VAL A 271 -16.98 22.36 -7.20
N PHE A 272 -17.83 23.06 -6.43
CA PHE A 272 -18.93 22.43 -5.69
C PHE A 272 -19.94 21.75 -6.59
N LEU A 273 -20.28 22.36 -7.73
CA LEU A 273 -21.19 21.77 -8.69
C LEU A 273 -20.63 20.47 -9.26
N ALA A 274 -19.36 20.47 -9.69
CA ALA A 274 -18.73 19.26 -10.21
C ALA A 274 -18.62 18.14 -9.16
N LEU A 275 -18.25 18.48 -7.92
CA LEU A 275 -18.22 17.53 -6.80
C LEU A 275 -19.61 17.03 -6.41
N GLY A 276 -20.64 17.87 -6.55
CA GLY A 276 -22.02 17.50 -6.29
C GLY A 276 -22.56 16.50 -7.33
N LEU A 277 -22.23 16.71 -8.60
CA LEU A 277 -22.55 15.78 -9.69
C LEU A 277 -21.86 14.42 -9.50
N ALA A 278 -20.55 14.44 -9.22
CA ALA A 278 -19.79 13.22 -8.95
C ALA A 278 -20.26 12.51 -7.65
N GLY A 279 -20.68 13.29 -6.65
CA GLY A 279 -21.07 12.82 -5.32
C GLY A 279 -22.40 12.08 -5.25
N ARG A 280 -23.24 12.16 -6.29
CA ARG A 280 -24.57 11.53 -6.31
C ARG A 280 -24.51 10.01 -6.09
N TYR A 281 -23.46 9.38 -6.61
CA TYR A 281 -23.24 7.94 -6.54
C TYR A 281 -22.19 7.56 -5.49
N GLN A 282 -21.81 8.51 -4.63
CA GLN A 282 -20.83 8.31 -3.57
C GLN A 282 -21.49 8.02 -2.23
N SER A 283 -20.74 7.34 -1.36
CA SER A 283 -21.18 6.95 -0.02
C SER A 283 -21.45 8.16 0.87
N SER A 284 -22.16 7.91 1.98
CA SER A 284 -22.39 8.89 3.04
C SER A 284 -21.10 9.57 3.53
N GLY A 285 -20.00 8.80 3.61
CA GLY A 285 -18.69 9.30 4.05
C GLY A 285 -18.13 10.43 3.19
N TYR A 286 -18.30 10.36 1.86
CA TYR A 286 -17.86 11.41 0.94
C TYR A 286 -18.49 12.77 1.27
N TRP A 287 -19.81 12.79 1.50
CA TRP A 287 -20.54 14.02 1.79
C TRP A 287 -20.17 14.60 3.16
N LEU A 288 -20.04 13.75 4.17
CA LEU A 288 -19.56 14.15 5.50
C LEU A 288 -18.18 14.80 5.41
N LEU A 289 -17.28 14.22 4.62
CA LEU A 289 -15.95 14.77 4.39
C LEU A 289 -16.00 16.13 3.68
N ILE A 290 -16.78 16.28 2.61
CA ILE A 290 -16.89 17.57 1.92
C ILE A 290 -17.41 18.68 2.84
N ILE A 291 -18.45 18.40 3.62
CA ILE A 291 -19.02 19.36 4.56
C ILE A 291 -17.98 19.78 5.60
N PHE A 292 -17.28 18.81 6.17
CA PHE A 292 -16.25 19.08 7.16
C PHE A 292 -15.08 19.87 6.58
N GLN A 293 -14.56 19.47 5.42
CA GLN A 293 -13.48 20.16 4.71
C GLN A 293 -13.86 21.61 4.40
N THR A 294 -15.10 21.82 3.93
CA THR A 294 -15.63 23.17 3.66
C THR A 294 -15.63 24.02 4.92
N ALA A 295 -16.21 23.52 6.01
CA ALA A 295 -16.31 24.25 7.27
C ALA A 295 -14.93 24.60 7.83
N LEU A 296 -13.99 23.64 7.77
CA LEU A 296 -12.61 23.81 8.23
C LEU A 296 -11.89 24.88 7.40
N VAL A 297 -12.00 24.84 6.07
CA VAL A 297 -11.33 25.78 5.17
C VAL A 297 -11.87 27.19 5.29
N VAL A 298 -13.20 27.38 5.25
CA VAL A 298 -13.84 28.70 5.47
C VAL A 298 -13.31 29.27 6.77
N GLY A 299 -13.37 28.44 7.78
CA GLY A 299 -12.79 28.70 9.06
C GLY A 299 -11.36 29.23 9.09
N LEU A 300 -10.41 28.45 8.58
CA LEU A 300 -8.99 28.80 8.54
C LEU A 300 -8.72 30.03 7.67
N ALA A 301 -9.42 30.16 6.53
CA ALA A 301 -9.22 31.26 5.60
C ALA A 301 -9.67 32.61 6.19
N TYR A 302 -10.80 32.61 6.89
CA TYR A 302 -11.39 33.83 7.47
C TYR A 302 -10.98 34.09 8.92
N GLN A 303 -10.29 33.16 9.59
CA GLN A 303 -9.77 33.33 10.95
C GLN A 303 -8.94 34.63 11.11
N ARG A 304 -8.17 34.99 10.08
CA ARG A 304 -7.32 36.20 10.10
C ARG A 304 -8.11 37.52 10.06
N GLY A 305 -9.39 37.49 9.69
CA GLY A 305 -10.26 38.65 9.68
C GLY A 305 -10.78 39.05 11.07
N PHE A 306 -10.76 38.14 12.04
CA PHE A 306 -11.23 38.42 13.40
C PHE A 306 -10.17 39.16 14.21
N ARG A 307 -10.45 40.42 14.58
CA ARG A 307 -9.58 41.24 15.43
C ARG A 307 -9.58 40.80 16.90
N ASN A 308 -10.69 40.26 17.40
CA ASN A 308 -10.81 39.83 18.80
C ASN A 308 -10.17 38.44 18.99
N PRO A 309 -9.21 38.28 19.92
CA PRO A 309 -8.52 37.01 20.16
C PRO A 309 -9.48 35.89 20.58
N ILE A 310 -10.53 36.18 21.35
CA ILE A 310 -11.52 35.17 21.77
C ILE A 310 -12.19 34.58 20.53
N TRP A 311 -12.75 35.42 19.65
CA TRP A 311 -13.37 34.98 18.40
C TRP A 311 -12.40 34.28 17.45
N LYS A 312 -11.12 34.68 17.46
CA LYS A 312 -10.05 34.06 16.67
C LYS A 312 -9.70 32.63 17.13
N TYR A 313 -9.79 32.34 18.43
CA TYR A 313 -9.51 31.01 19.01
C TYR A 313 -10.78 30.15 19.21
N SER A 314 -11.95 30.78 19.38
CA SER A 314 -13.27 30.13 19.37
C SER A 314 -13.65 29.56 18.01
N PHE A 315 -12.82 29.77 17.00
CA PHE A 315 -12.95 29.21 15.67
C PHE A 315 -13.22 27.70 15.66
N ILE A 316 -12.48 26.91 16.44
CA ILE A 316 -12.64 25.44 16.48
C ILE A 316 -14.04 25.05 16.98
N PRO A 317 -14.54 25.57 18.13
CA PRO A 317 -15.93 25.39 18.54
C PRO A 317 -16.95 25.80 17.48
N PHE A 318 -16.76 26.92 16.78
CA PHE A 318 -17.68 27.36 15.72
C PHE A 318 -17.70 26.44 14.52
N VAL A 319 -16.56 25.86 14.13
CA VAL A 319 -16.53 24.80 13.10
C VAL A 319 -17.32 23.61 13.56
N ILE A 320 -17.08 23.14 14.79
CA ILE A 320 -17.79 21.97 15.33
C ILE A 320 -19.31 22.22 15.34
N LEU A 321 -19.76 23.37 15.84
CA LEU A 321 -21.19 23.74 15.86
C LEU A 321 -21.77 23.90 14.46
N GLY A 322 -21.00 24.49 13.52
CA GLY A 322 -21.38 24.61 12.12
C GLY A 322 -21.52 23.24 11.45
N THR A 323 -20.55 22.35 11.66
CA THR A 323 -20.61 20.97 11.17
C THR A 323 -21.81 20.24 11.75
N ILE A 324 -22.04 20.31 13.07
CA ILE A 324 -23.23 19.70 13.71
C ILE A 324 -24.52 20.23 13.09
N SER A 325 -24.65 21.55 12.92
CA SER A 325 -25.82 22.17 12.29
C SER A 325 -26.05 21.65 10.86
N VAL A 326 -24.99 21.51 10.07
CA VAL A 326 -25.09 20.97 8.71
C VAL A 326 -25.43 19.48 8.72
N LEU A 327 -24.87 18.68 9.64
CA LEU A 327 -25.21 17.26 9.78
C LEU A 327 -26.69 17.07 10.16
N VAL A 328 -27.20 17.90 11.06
CA VAL A 328 -28.62 17.94 11.40
C VAL A 328 -29.46 18.31 10.17
N GLY A 329 -29.01 19.30 9.38
CA GLY A 329 -29.63 19.65 8.10
C GLY A 329 -29.68 18.48 7.12
N VAL A 330 -28.56 17.77 6.93
CA VAL A 330 -28.47 16.57 6.08
C VAL A 330 -29.43 15.49 6.56
N TYR A 331 -29.54 15.27 7.87
CA TYR A 331 -30.49 14.30 8.44
C TYR A 331 -31.94 14.63 8.07
N PHE A 332 -32.36 15.90 8.17
CA PHE A 332 -33.72 16.31 7.81
C PHE A 332 -33.98 16.26 6.31
N ILE A 333 -33.04 16.77 5.50
CA ILE A 333 -33.13 16.72 4.03
C ILE A 333 -33.15 15.27 3.54
N GLY A 334 -32.39 14.39 4.19
CA GLY A 334 -32.27 12.96 3.88
C GLY A 334 -33.53 12.14 4.05
N GLY A 335 -34.70 12.70 4.38
CA GLY A 335 -35.95 11.97 4.08
C GLY A 335 -36.98 12.81 3.37
N MET A 336 -36.48 13.68 2.49
CA MET A 336 -37.20 14.11 1.31
C MET A 336 -36.89 13.16 0.15
N ASP A 337 -37.87 12.87 -0.70
CA ASP A 337 -37.74 11.90 -1.78
C ASP A 337 -36.71 12.28 -2.85
N TRP A 338 -36.46 13.58 -3.01
CA TRP A 338 -35.48 14.12 -3.97
C TRP A 338 -34.04 14.16 -3.44
N SER A 339 -33.83 13.84 -2.17
CA SER A 339 -32.49 13.87 -1.57
C SER A 339 -31.59 12.78 -2.13
N PHE A 340 -30.27 12.97 -2.02
CA PHE A 340 -29.32 11.96 -2.47
C PHE A 340 -29.50 10.66 -1.67
N THR A 341 -29.36 9.53 -2.35
CA THR A 341 -29.53 8.18 -1.77
C THR A 341 -28.62 7.98 -0.55
N SER A 342 -27.40 8.49 -0.59
CA SER A 342 -26.48 8.44 0.55
C SER A 342 -26.93 9.27 1.75
N TRP A 343 -27.71 10.34 1.57
CA TRP A 343 -28.30 11.10 2.68
C TRP A 343 -29.51 10.38 3.27
N GLN A 344 -30.27 9.68 2.41
CA GLN A 344 -31.34 8.78 2.85
C GLN A 344 -30.81 7.62 3.69
N MET A 345 -29.74 6.96 3.23
CA MET A 345 -29.06 5.90 3.98
C MET A 345 -28.55 6.39 5.35
N ILE A 346 -27.96 7.59 5.44
CA ILE A 346 -27.56 8.18 6.73
C ILE A 346 -28.77 8.24 7.67
N ARG A 347 -29.89 8.80 7.20
CA ARG A 347 -31.09 8.92 8.03
C ARG A 347 -31.62 7.55 8.46
N GLU A 348 -31.67 6.59 7.56
CA GLU A 348 -32.14 5.23 7.82
C GLU A 348 -31.25 4.52 8.86
N ASP A 349 -29.94 4.53 8.67
CA ASP A 349 -28.97 3.92 9.59
C ASP A 349 -29.04 4.55 10.98
N PHE A 350 -29.11 5.89 11.05
CA PHE A 350 -29.29 6.60 12.32
C PHE A 350 -30.62 6.23 13.00
N SER A 351 -31.72 6.15 12.25
CA SER A 351 -33.04 5.80 12.79
C SER A 351 -33.11 4.34 13.24
N SER A 352 -32.49 3.42 12.50
CA SER A 352 -32.40 1.98 12.79
C SER A 352 -31.53 1.71 14.01
N ALA A 353 -30.39 2.40 14.14
CA ALA A 353 -29.52 2.28 15.31
C ALA A 353 -30.21 2.78 16.60
N TRP A 354 -30.95 3.89 16.48
CA TRP A 354 -31.66 4.47 17.62
C TRP A 354 -32.83 3.61 18.10
N THR A 355 -33.52 2.95 17.16
CA THR A 355 -34.64 2.04 17.48
C THR A 355 -34.20 0.68 18.02
N LYS A 356 -33.12 0.09 17.48
CA LYS A 356 -32.68 -1.27 17.84
C LYS A 356 -31.77 -1.38 19.06
N GLY A 357 -30.98 -0.35 19.38
CA GLY A 357 -29.93 -0.50 20.40
C GLY A 357 -29.74 0.68 21.35
N LYS A 358 -30.29 1.88 21.06
CA LYS A 358 -30.11 3.11 21.86
C LYS A 358 -28.65 3.40 22.27
N THR A 359 -27.66 2.88 21.54
CA THR A 359 -26.25 2.97 21.92
C THR A 359 -25.40 3.39 20.72
N PHE A 360 -24.45 4.31 20.93
CA PHE A 360 -23.52 4.78 19.91
C PHE A 360 -22.71 3.65 19.25
N SER A 361 -22.34 2.62 20.01
CA SER A 361 -21.65 1.44 19.48
C SER A 361 -22.47 0.68 18.42
N LYS A 362 -23.80 0.61 18.57
CA LYS A 362 -24.66 -0.06 17.60
C LYS A 362 -24.80 0.76 16.32
N MET A 363 -24.76 2.09 16.44
CA MET A 363 -24.71 2.99 15.29
C MET A 363 -23.41 2.80 14.50
N LEU A 364 -22.26 2.73 15.18
CA LEU A 364 -20.98 2.44 14.51
C LEU A 364 -20.96 1.07 13.85
N GLU A 365 -21.53 0.04 14.48
CA GLU A 365 -21.63 -1.29 13.89
C GLU A 365 -22.48 -1.31 12.60
N ILE A 366 -23.60 -0.58 12.59
CA ILE A 366 -24.49 -0.52 11.42
C ILE A 366 -23.88 0.34 10.30
N PHE A 367 -23.28 1.48 10.66
CA PHE A 367 -22.71 2.44 9.72
C PHE A 367 -21.37 1.98 9.13
N TRP A 368 -20.48 1.42 9.96
CA TRP A 368 -19.11 1.02 9.56
C TRP A 368 -19.00 -0.48 9.23
N LYS A 369 -19.98 -1.31 9.62
CA LYS A 369 -20.08 -2.75 9.25
C LYS A 369 -18.76 -3.51 9.47
N ASP A 370 -18.20 -4.08 8.41
CA ASP A 370 -16.97 -4.88 8.43
C ASP A 370 -15.76 -4.10 8.93
N GLY A 371 -15.70 -2.78 8.69
CA GLY A 371 -14.62 -1.94 9.18
C GLY A 371 -14.60 -1.81 10.70
N TRP A 372 -15.76 -1.86 11.36
CA TRP A 372 -15.83 -1.92 12.83
C TRP A 372 -15.30 -3.24 13.38
N ILE A 373 -15.65 -4.37 12.74
CA ILE A 373 -15.18 -5.71 13.13
C ILE A 373 -13.67 -5.82 12.94
N GLN A 374 -13.15 -5.36 11.81
CA GLN A 374 -11.71 -5.32 11.54
C GLN A 374 -10.98 -4.42 12.56
N THR A 375 -11.56 -3.26 12.92
CA THR A 375 -10.99 -2.35 13.92
C THR A 375 -10.93 -3.00 15.31
N LEU A 376 -11.99 -3.70 15.74
CA LEU A 376 -12.00 -4.43 17.01
C LEU A 376 -10.98 -5.58 17.02
N SER A 377 -10.85 -6.30 15.91
CA SER A 377 -9.90 -7.41 15.74
C SER A 377 -8.45 -6.91 15.80
N ALA A 378 -8.14 -5.84 15.05
CA ALA A 378 -6.85 -5.16 15.09
C ALA A 378 -6.50 -4.67 16.50
N TRP A 379 -7.48 -4.14 17.24
CA TRP A 379 -7.28 -3.71 18.62
C TRP A 379 -6.94 -4.87 19.56
N ASN A 380 -7.54 -6.04 19.35
CA ASN A 380 -7.22 -7.23 20.15
C ASN A 380 -5.83 -7.77 19.83
N TRP A 381 -5.46 -7.83 18.55
CA TRP A 381 -4.12 -8.28 18.15
C TRP A 381 -3.01 -7.31 18.55
N PHE A 382 -3.30 -6.01 18.56
CA PHE A 382 -2.37 -5.01 19.10
C PHE A 382 -2.00 -5.29 20.57
N LYS A 383 -2.94 -5.79 21.39
CA LYS A 383 -2.69 -6.10 22.81
C LYS A 383 -1.65 -7.22 22.99
N GLU A 384 -1.48 -8.09 22.00
CA GLU A 384 -0.50 -9.18 22.05
C GLU A 384 0.93 -8.66 21.86
N ALA A 385 1.11 -7.56 21.11
CA ALA A 385 2.42 -6.98 20.80
C ALA A 385 2.40 -5.43 20.86
N PRO A 386 2.15 -4.81 22.04
CA PRO A 386 1.84 -3.38 22.11
C PRO A 386 3.03 -2.46 21.76
N VAL A 387 4.26 -2.90 22.01
CA VAL A 387 5.46 -2.06 21.85
C VAL A 387 5.90 -1.95 20.38
N PHE A 388 6.02 -3.10 19.70
CA PHE A 388 6.57 -3.21 18.34
C PHE A 388 5.50 -3.52 17.27
N GLY A 389 4.27 -3.81 17.68
CA GLY A 389 3.22 -4.30 16.79
C GLY A 389 3.50 -5.70 16.26
N GLN A 390 2.59 -6.17 15.41
CA GLN A 390 2.70 -7.44 14.67
C GLN A 390 3.65 -7.32 13.45
N GLY A 391 3.94 -6.08 13.07
CA GLY A 391 4.79 -5.67 11.97
C GLY A 391 4.10 -5.73 10.61
N PHE A 392 4.35 -4.71 9.79
CA PHE A 392 3.65 -4.38 8.53
C PHE A 392 3.26 -5.59 7.66
N GLY A 393 1.97 -5.68 7.31
CA GLY A 393 1.38 -6.82 6.62
C GLY A 393 0.91 -7.92 7.58
N GLY A 394 1.18 -7.79 8.88
CA GLY A 394 0.77 -8.74 9.91
C GLY A 394 -0.75 -8.73 10.12
N PHE A 395 -1.39 -7.57 10.07
CA PHE A 395 -2.86 -7.48 10.20
C PHE A 395 -3.55 -8.27 9.08
N ALA A 396 -3.13 -8.05 7.83
CA ALA A 396 -3.67 -8.73 6.66
C ALA A 396 -3.56 -10.26 6.81
N LEU A 397 -2.40 -10.74 7.25
CA LEU A 397 -2.14 -12.16 7.46
C LEU A 397 -3.03 -12.75 8.57
N HIS A 398 -3.12 -12.09 9.73
CA HIS A 398 -3.98 -12.54 10.83
C HIS A 398 -5.45 -12.56 10.42
N TRP A 399 -5.90 -11.60 9.62
CA TRP A 399 -7.26 -11.53 9.13
C TRP A 399 -7.56 -12.64 8.11
N ILE A 400 -6.64 -12.97 7.21
CA ILE A 400 -6.78 -14.13 6.31
C ILE A 400 -6.76 -15.45 7.09
N GLU A 401 -5.91 -15.57 8.12
CA GLU A 401 -5.79 -16.79 8.94
C GLU A 401 -7.00 -17.05 9.86
N SER A 402 -7.71 -16.00 10.29
CA SER A 402 -8.83 -16.08 11.24
C SER A 402 -10.22 -16.21 10.60
N GLY A 403 -10.33 -16.12 9.27
CA GLY A 403 -11.61 -16.18 8.56
C GLY A 403 -12.34 -17.53 8.69
N PRO A 404 -13.69 -17.56 8.78
CA PRO A 404 -14.50 -18.78 8.98
C PRO A 404 -14.48 -19.76 7.80
N ARG A 405 -13.80 -19.40 6.70
CA ARG A 405 -13.37 -20.28 5.62
C ARG A 405 -12.01 -19.73 5.19
N GLY A 406 -10.94 -20.52 5.28
CA GLY A 406 -9.62 -20.19 4.71
C GLY A 406 -9.63 -20.13 3.17
N ALA A 407 -10.67 -19.54 2.59
CA ALA A 407 -10.80 -19.29 1.17
C ALA A 407 -10.14 -17.95 0.89
N TYR A 408 -9.05 -18.02 0.11
CA TYR A 408 -8.45 -16.88 -0.55
C TYR A 408 -9.55 -16.01 -1.17
N PRO A 409 -9.50 -14.67 -1.05
CA PRO A 409 -10.26 -13.85 -1.96
C PRO A 409 -9.87 -14.30 -3.39
N PRO A 410 -10.83 -14.58 -4.28
CA PRO A 410 -10.56 -15.15 -5.60
C PRO A 410 -9.54 -14.35 -6.42
N ASN A 411 -9.34 -13.08 -6.08
CA ASN A 411 -8.44 -12.14 -6.75
C ASN A 411 -7.25 -11.71 -5.87
N GLY A 412 -7.04 -12.33 -4.70
CA GLY A 412 -5.88 -12.05 -3.83
C GLY A 412 -5.82 -10.65 -3.19
N ILE A 413 -6.83 -9.80 -3.40
CA ILE A 413 -6.95 -8.47 -2.80
C ILE A 413 -8.04 -8.50 -1.73
N GLN A 414 -7.72 -7.98 -0.55
CA GLN A 414 -8.68 -7.82 0.54
C GLN A 414 -8.72 -6.35 0.92
N ASP A 415 -9.91 -5.75 0.82
CA ASP A 415 -10.11 -4.37 1.19
C ASP A 415 -10.19 -4.25 2.72
N PHE A 416 -9.29 -3.43 3.26
CA PHE A 416 -9.27 -3.12 4.67
C PHE A 416 -10.05 -1.83 4.90
N ALA A 417 -11.07 -1.91 5.75
CA ALA A 417 -11.94 -0.79 6.10
C ALA A 417 -11.71 -0.32 7.54
N LEU A 418 -10.62 -0.74 8.19
CA LEU A 418 -10.36 -0.43 9.60
C LEU A 418 -9.74 0.95 9.81
N SER A 419 -9.85 1.49 11.04
CA SER A 419 -9.28 2.81 11.36
C SER A 419 -7.77 2.87 11.17
N SER A 420 -7.27 3.81 10.36
CA SER A 420 -5.84 4.07 10.17
C SER A 420 -4.98 4.10 11.44
N TRP A 421 -5.51 4.61 12.55
CA TRP A 421 -4.74 4.67 13.80
C TRP A 421 -4.57 3.31 14.43
N VAL A 422 -5.66 2.54 14.44
CA VAL A 422 -5.64 1.17 14.94
C VAL A 422 -4.80 0.30 14.01
N PHE A 423 -4.80 0.57 12.70
CA PHE A 423 -3.90 -0.07 11.74
C PHE A 423 -2.43 0.17 12.10
N LEU A 424 -2.02 1.45 12.23
CA LEU A 424 -0.64 1.80 12.56
C LEU A 424 -0.20 1.25 13.91
N LEU A 425 -1.10 1.21 14.90
CA LEU A 425 -0.83 0.60 16.20
C LEU A 425 -0.69 -0.93 16.10
N SER A 426 -1.62 -1.60 15.40
CA SER A 426 -1.57 -3.05 15.21
C SER A 426 -0.30 -3.49 14.48
N GLU A 427 0.10 -2.76 13.44
CA GLU A 427 1.27 -3.08 12.62
C GLU A 427 2.57 -2.61 13.27
N GLY A 428 2.71 -1.35 13.65
CA GLY A 428 3.97 -0.77 14.11
C GLY A 428 4.12 -0.66 15.63
N GLY A 429 3.06 -0.91 16.40
CA GLY A 429 3.03 -0.71 17.84
C GLY A 429 3.04 0.77 18.25
N ILE A 430 3.05 1.02 19.56
CA ILE A 430 3.08 2.37 20.12
C ILE A 430 4.33 3.13 19.67
N LEU A 431 5.48 2.45 19.56
CA LEU A 431 6.75 3.12 19.20
C LEU A 431 6.72 3.67 17.78
N PHE A 432 6.37 2.84 16.78
CA PHE A 432 6.27 3.32 15.40
C PHE A 432 5.19 4.40 15.27
N PHE A 433 4.04 4.20 15.91
CA PHE A 433 2.95 5.18 15.92
C PHE A 433 3.46 6.55 16.40
N LEU A 434 4.15 6.62 17.53
CA LEU A 434 4.71 7.87 18.04
C LEU A 434 5.77 8.47 17.10
N LEU A 435 6.70 7.65 16.59
CA LEU A 435 7.73 8.13 15.66
C LEU A 435 7.14 8.68 14.37
N PHE A 436 6.09 8.05 13.84
CA PHE A 436 5.37 8.52 12.67
C PHE A 436 4.77 9.91 12.89
N PHE A 437 4.08 10.13 14.02
CA PHE A 437 3.49 11.44 14.31
C PHE A 437 4.51 12.52 14.64
N VAL A 438 5.58 12.17 15.36
CA VAL A 438 6.69 13.11 15.60
C VAL A 438 7.32 13.51 14.28
N TRP A 439 7.53 12.57 13.36
CA TRP A 439 8.04 12.85 12.02
C TRP A 439 7.11 13.81 11.25
N VAL A 440 5.80 13.53 11.18
CA VAL A 440 4.83 14.43 10.51
C VAL A 440 4.82 15.82 11.17
N GLY A 441 4.90 15.88 12.50
CA GLY A 441 4.99 17.13 13.26
C GLY A 441 6.24 17.95 12.93
N LEU A 442 7.41 17.32 12.88
CA LEU A 442 8.67 17.97 12.54
C LEU A 442 8.67 18.48 11.09
N GLU A 443 8.22 17.66 10.13
CA GLU A 443 8.13 18.05 8.71
C GLU A 443 7.15 19.21 8.49
N SER A 444 5.98 19.14 9.11
CA SER A 444 4.97 20.18 8.97
C SER A 444 5.36 21.50 9.65
N TYR A 445 6.09 21.43 10.77
CA TYR A 445 6.57 22.59 11.50
C TYR A 445 7.68 23.32 10.73
N THR A 446 8.71 22.59 10.28
CA THR A 446 9.86 23.16 9.55
C THR A 446 9.43 23.88 8.27
N ARG A 447 8.34 23.41 7.64
CA ARG A 447 7.80 23.94 6.37
C ARG A 447 6.60 24.87 6.54
N SER A 448 6.22 25.20 7.78
CA SER A 448 5.05 26.03 8.10
C SER A 448 3.74 25.54 7.48
N SER A 449 3.63 24.24 7.22
CA SER A 449 2.47 23.56 6.61
C SER A 449 1.57 22.87 7.64
N TYR A 450 1.86 23.02 8.93
CA TYR A 450 1.08 22.45 10.04
C TYR A 450 -0.42 22.79 10.02
N TRP A 451 -0.81 23.90 9.39
CA TRP A 451 -2.22 24.27 9.19
C TRP A 451 -2.99 23.36 8.23
N PHE A 452 -2.29 22.59 7.39
CA PHE A 452 -2.90 21.62 6.46
C PHE A 452 -3.09 20.24 7.10
N LEU A 453 -2.48 19.96 8.25
CA LEU A 453 -2.62 18.67 8.93
C LEU A 453 -4.06 18.33 9.34
N PRO A 454 -4.87 19.28 9.86
CA PRO A 454 -6.28 19.00 10.17
C PRO A 454 -7.12 18.62 8.96
N LEU A 455 -6.80 19.18 7.78
CA LEU A 455 -7.48 18.85 6.51
C LEU A 455 -7.19 17.42 6.06
N LEU A 456 -6.25 16.70 6.69
CA LEU A 456 -5.84 15.39 6.23
C LEU A 456 -5.97 14.31 7.28
N PHE A 457 -5.57 14.58 8.52
CA PHE A 457 -5.73 13.60 9.59
C PHE A 457 -7.19 13.25 9.86
N PHE A 458 -8.13 14.17 9.67
CA PHE A 458 -9.54 13.88 9.88
C PHE A 458 -10.07 12.79 8.93
N PRO A 459 -9.98 12.91 7.59
CA PRO A 459 -10.41 11.85 6.68
C PRO A 459 -9.76 10.49 6.96
N VAL A 460 -8.47 10.50 7.25
CA VAL A 460 -7.74 9.25 7.42
C VAL A 460 -8.03 8.59 8.78
N THR A 461 -8.43 9.37 9.79
CA THR A 461 -8.86 8.83 11.09
C THR A 461 -10.08 7.91 10.98
N PHE A 462 -11.04 8.28 10.13
CA PHE A 462 -12.41 7.77 10.21
C PHE A 462 -12.85 6.90 9.03
N PHE A 463 -12.19 6.98 7.87
CA PHE A 463 -12.75 6.40 6.63
C PHE A 463 -11.96 5.22 6.06
N GLU A 464 -10.63 5.24 6.03
CA GLU A 464 -9.83 4.10 5.55
C GLU A 464 -8.46 4.00 6.26
N PRO A 465 -7.83 2.80 6.29
CA PRO A 465 -6.48 2.62 6.81
C PRO A 465 -5.44 3.29 5.90
N TRP A 466 -4.19 3.47 6.36
CA TRP A 466 -3.10 4.03 5.54
C TRP A 466 -2.55 3.05 4.49
N THR A 467 -3.12 1.86 4.43
CA THR A 467 -2.96 0.85 3.37
C THR A 467 -4.15 0.90 2.44
N SER A 468 -4.10 0.18 1.32
CA SER A 468 -5.08 0.31 0.21
C SER A 468 -4.85 1.56 -0.65
N GLY A 469 -5.64 1.69 -1.71
CA GLY A 469 -5.54 2.77 -2.70
C GLY A 469 -5.84 4.12 -2.10
N ALA A 470 -6.89 4.21 -1.29
CA ALA A 470 -7.30 5.45 -0.67
C ALA A 470 -6.34 5.84 0.47
N GLY A 471 -5.85 4.86 1.22
CA GLY A 471 -4.88 5.04 2.29
C GLY A 471 -3.53 5.56 1.81
N ILE A 472 -2.99 4.92 0.77
CA ILE A 472 -1.73 5.32 0.12
C ILE A 472 -1.89 6.71 -0.49
N LEU A 473 -3.02 6.98 -1.13
CA LEU A 473 -3.31 8.30 -1.66
C LEU A 473 -3.38 9.35 -0.55
N GLY A 474 -4.07 9.09 0.56
CA GLY A 474 -4.09 9.95 1.73
C GLY A 474 -2.68 10.24 2.25
N PHE A 475 -1.83 9.21 2.33
CA PHE A 475 -0.43 9.36 2.73
C PHE A 475 0.36 10.25 1.75
N LEU A 476 0.21 10.01 0.44
CA LEU A 476 0.82 10.84 -0.60
C LEU A 476 0.36 12.28 -0.53
N LEU A 477 -0.91 12.53 -0.19
CA LEU A 477 -1.43 13.88 -0.01
C LEU A 477 -0.83 14.57 1.22
N ILE A 478 -0.58 13.86 2.35
CA ILE A 478 0.20 14.41 3.49
C ILE A 478 1.55 14.85 2.98
N TRP A 479 2.15 13.98 2.19
CA TRP A 479 3.49 14.20 1.72
C TRP A 479 3.57 15.41 0.80
N PHE A 480 2.69 15.47 -0.19
CA PHE A 480 2.59 16.60 -1.10
C PHE A 480 2.36 17.91 -0.35
N LEU A 481 1.51 17.90 0.68
CA LEU A 481 1.20 19.10 1.45
C LEU A 481 2.32 19.57 2.34
N SER A 482 2.89 18.64 3.10
CA SER A 482 4.04 18.92 3.95
C SER A 482 5.19 19.43 3.10
N SER A 483 5.47 18.79 1.96
CA SER A 483 6.56 19.12 1.03
C SER A 483 6.30 20.34 0.14
N SER A 484 5.09 20.88 0.13
CA SER A 484 4.73 22.00 -0.74
C SER A 484 5.33 23.34 -0.32
N GLY A 485 5.79 23.45 0.93
CA GLY A 485 6.43 24.64 1.50
C GLY A 485 7.95 24.51 1.59
N PRO A 486 8.71 25.61 1.46
CA PRO A 486 10.14 25.61 1.73
C PRO A 486 10.39 25.39 3.23
N SER A 487 11.44 24.64 3.57
CA SER A 487 11.93 24.54 4.96
C SER A 487 12.48 25.89 5.36
N THR A 488 11.74 26.60 6.21
CA THR A 488 12.02 28.02 6.54
C THR A 488 12.15 28.23 8.03
N ARG A 489 11.64 27.31 8.85
CA ARG A 489 11.72 27.39 10.32
C ARG A 489 12.79 26.45 10.86
N THR A 490 13.71 27.01 11.63
CA THR A 490 14.59 26.26 12.50
C THR A 490 13.86 25.90 13.78
N LEU A 491 14.15 24.72 14.33
CA LEU A 491 13.61 24.32 15.63
C LEU A 491 14.28 25.12 16.75
N PRO A 492 13.62 25.27 17.92
CA PRO A 492 14.18 26.03 19.05
C PRO A 492 15.53 25.50 19.53
N LYS A 493 15.78 24.19 19.35
CA LYS A 493 17.02 23.52 19.73
C LYS A 493 17.57 22.75 18.54
N TRP A 494 18.83 23.00 18.19
CA TRP A 494 19.51 22.43 17.03
C TRP A 494 19.64 20.90 17.09
N TRP A 495 19.72 20.31 18.28
CA TRP A 495 19.89 18.87 18.48
C TRP A 495 18.62 18.05 18.33
N MET A 496 17.43 18.66 18.22
CA MET A 496 16.15 17.93 18.17
C MET A 496 16.03 17.01 16.95
N ILE A 497 16.47 17.46 15.76
CA ILE A 497 16.42 16.62 14.55
C ILE A 497 17.47 15.51 14.60
N PRO A 498 18.75 15.78 14.93
CA PRO A 498 19.74 14.72 15.13
C PRO A 498 19.30 13.68 16.17
N ALA A 499 18.70 14.11 17.28
CA ALA A 499 18.19 13.19 18.31
C ALA A 499 17.03 12.33 17.79
N PHE A 500 16.06 12.93 17.09
CA PHE A 500 14.99 12.18 16.43
C PHE A 500 15.57 11.15 15.45
N ASN A 501 16.55 11.57 14.65
CA ASN A 501 17.20 10.71 13.66
C ASN A 501 17.91 9.52 14.32
N LEU A 502 18.59 9.75 15.44
CA LEU A 502 19.22 8.71 16.24
C LEU A 502 18.19 7.73 16.82
N VAL A 503 17.06 8.22 17.33
CA VAL A 503 16.00 7.35 17.86
C VAL A 503 15.42 6.45 16.78
N CYS A 504 15.16 6.98 15.58
CA CYS A 504 14.70 6.18 14.43
C CYS A 504 15.71 5.10 14.04
N LEU A 505 17.01 5.43 14.04
CA LEU A 505 18.09 4.48 13.74
C LEU A 505 18.15 3.37 14.80
N LEU A 506 18.16 3.72 16.09
CA LEU A 506 18.20 2.75 17.18
C LEU A 506 16.96 1.85 17.19
N PHE A 507 15.78 2.41 16.91
CA PHE A 507 14.55 1.63 16.80
C PHE A 507 14.58 0.66 15.62
N GLY A 508 15.03 1.12 14.44
CA GLY A 508 15.21 0.26 13.27
C GLY A 508 16.21 -0.87 13.52
N LEU A 509 17.33 -0.58 14.19
CA LEU A 509 18.30 -1.58 14.61
C LEU A 509 17.69 -2.57 15.60
N ALA A 510 16.96 -2.11 16.61
CA ALA A 510 16.30 -2.99 17.60
C ALA A 510 15.30 -3.95 16.94
N LEU A 511 14.55 -3.49 15.93
CA LEU A 511 13.69 -4.35 15.11
C LEU A 511 14.49 -5.44 14.40
N THR A 512 15.58 -5.06 13.70
CA THR A 512 16.42 -6.06 13.03
C THR A 512 17.06 -7.04 14.00
N VAL A 513 17.55 -6.57 15.16
CA VAL A 513 18.12 -7.45 16.19
C VAL A 513 17.05 -8.40 16.73
N LYS A 514 15.82 -7.92 17.00
CA LYS A 514 14.69 -8.78 17.37
C LYS A 514 14.42 -9.83 16.30
N ALA A 515 14.43 -9.45 15.03
CA ALA A 515 14.25 -10.37 13.91
C ALA A 515 15.36 -11.42 13.87
N PHE A 516 16.63 -11.01 14.03
CA PHE A 516 17.78 -11.91 14.08
C PHE A 516 17.74 -12.85 15.28
N VAL A 517 17.38 -12.37 16.47
CA VAL A 517 17.22 -13.21 17.67
C VAL A 517 16.11 -14.23 17.44
N ARG A 518 14.96 -13.80 16.91
CA ARG A 518 13.85 -14.71 16.55
C ARG A 518 14.28 -15.73 15.50
N GLN A 519 15.03 -15.32 14.49
CA GLN A 519 15.60 -16.24 13.50
C GLN A 519 16.63 -17.18 14.10
N SER A 520 17.45 -16.71 15.04
CA SER A 520 18.44 -17.55 15.72
C SER A 520 17.78 -18.65 16.55
N SER A 521 16.62 -18.38 17.15
CA SER A 521 15.79 -19.41 17.76
C SER A 521 15.07 -20.29 16.72
N GLN A 522 14.74 -19.76 15.54
CA GLN A 522 14.09 -20.50 14.45
C GLN A 522 15.07 -21.30 13.56
N LEU A 523 16.37 -21.07 13.68
CA LEU A 523 17.41 -21.97 13.15
C LEU A 523 17.38 -23.33 13.85
N GLN A 524 16.59 -23.49 14.92
CA GLN A 524 16.11 -24.78 15.44
C GLN A 524 14.85 -25.25 14.71
N GLY A 525 14.93 -25.39 13.38
CA GLY A 525 14.05 -26.25 12.58
C GLY A 525 12.50 -26.12 12.72
N PRO A 526 11.76 -27.06 12.12
CA PRO A 526 10.31 -27.22 12.26
C PRO A 526 9.86 -27.60 13.69
N GLU A 527 10.82 -27.83 14.59
CA GLU A 527 10.63 -28.25 15.98
C GLU A 527 10.04 -27.12 16.85
N PHE A 528 10.42 -25.86 16.64
CA PHE A 528 9.84 -24.73 17.37
C PHE A 528 8.34 -24.50 17.06
N ARG A 529 7.90 -24.76 15.81
CA ARG A 529 6.48 -24.61 15.42
C ARG A 529 5.58 -25.71 16.00
N TYR A 530 6.17 -26.85 16.35
CA TYR A 530 5.49 -27.92 17.07
C TYR A 530 5.24 -27.53 18.54
N GLU A 531 6.16 -26.80 19.18
CA GLU A 531 5.99 -26.35 20.58
C GLU A 531 4.83 -25.35 20.74
N GLU A 532 4.67 -24.40 19.81
CA GLU A 532 3.56 -23.42 19.88
C GLU A 532 2.20 -23.98 19.44
N ARG A 533 2.14 -24.80 18.37
CA ARG A 533 0.87 -25.22 17.74
C ARG A 533 0.54 -26.72 17.90
N LYS A 534 1.39 -27.49 18.57
CA LYS A 534 1.27 -28.95 18.83
C LYS A 534 0.99 -29.83 17.60
N THR A 535 1.17 -29.30 16.39
CA THR A 535 0.89 -30.00 15.13
C THR A 535 1.90 -29.60 14.07
N TYR A 536 2.45 -30.58 13.35
CA TYR A 536 3.27 -30.31 12.17
C TYR A 536 2.37 -29.68 11.10
N GLN A 537 2.64 -28.42 10.75
CA GLN A 537 2.02 -27.83 9.59
C GLN A 537 2.62 -28.45 8.33
N LEU A 538 1.94 -29.48 7.81
CA LEU A 538 2.08 -29.91 6.43
C LEU A 538 1.90 -28.68 5.54
N SER A 539 2.85 -28.46 4.62
CA SER A 539 2.80 -27.40 3.63
C SER A 539 1.77 -27.71 2.54
N ALA A 540 0.54 -28.02 2.93
CA ALA A 540 -0.54 -28.36 2.04
C ALA A 540 -1.55 -27.20 2.01
N LYS A 541 -1.92 -26.76 0.81
CA LYS A 541 -2.99 -25.80 0.54
C LYS A 541 -4.32 -26.22 1.18
N ALA A 542 -4.61 -27.52 1.20
CA ALA A 542 -5.71 -28.09 1.97
C ALA A 542 -5.32 -29.48 2.49
N LYS A 543 -5.61 -29.75 3.77
CA LYS A 543 -5.25 -31.01 4.42
C LYS A 543 -6.41 -31.99 4.39
N SER A 544 -6.09 -33.28 4.19
CA SER A 544 -7.04 -34.40 4.33
C SER A 544 -8.36 -34.19 3.58
N GLN A 545 -8.30 -33.75 2.32
CA GLN A 545 -9.47 -33.74 1.45
C GLN A 545 -9.83 -35.16 1.02
N ASP A 546 -11.11 -35.52 1.15
CA ASP A 546 -11.65 -36.74 0.58
C ASP A 546 -11.89 -36.51 -0.92
N LYS A 547 -10.93 -36.95 -1.75
CA LYS A 547 -11.01 -36.90 -3.22
C LYS A 547 -10.55 -38.21 -3.82
N LEU A 548 -11.08 -38.58 -4.98
CA LEU A 548 -10.60 -39.74 -5.76
C LEU A 548 -10.65 -41.07 -4.98
N GLY A 549 -11.62 -41.22 -4.06
CA GLY A 549 -11.79 -42.44 -3.25
C GLY A 549 -10.76 -42.62 -2.12
N GLY A 550 -9.98 -41.58 -1.78
CA GLY A 550 -9.02 -41.61 -0.68
C GLY A 550 -8.79 -40.24 -0.05
N ARG A 551 -7.92 -40.19 0.96
CA ARG A 551 -7.53 -38.93 1.62
C ARG A 551 -6.27 -38.37 0.99
N PHE A 552 -6.37 -37.14 0.50
CA PHE A 552 -5.26 -36.43 -0.12
C PHE A 552 -4.98 -35.08 0.54
N HIS A 553 -3.72 -34.68 0.55
CA HIS A 553 -3.29 -33.31 0.79
C HIS A 553 -3.16 -32.60 -0.56
N LEU A 554 -3.67 -31.37 -0.67
CA LEU A 554 -3.55 -30.53 -1.87
C LEU A 554 -2.28 -29.67 -1.77
N PHE A 555 -1.47 -29.65 -2.81
CA PHE A 555 -0.21 -28.88 -2.90
C PHE A 555 -0.20 -27.98 -4.12
N SER A 556 0.51 -26.85 -4.01
CA SER A 556 0.76 -25.95 -5.14
C SER A 556 2.06 -26.32 -5.87
N SER A 557 2.14 -26.00 -7.15
CA SER A 557 3.36 -26.14 -7.94
C SER A 557 4.46 -25.24 -7.39
N GLY A 558 5.60 -25.81 -7.04
CA GLY A 558 6.72 -25.13 -6.40
C GLY A 558 6.86 -25.38 -4.91
N THR A 559 5.96 -26.15 -4.29
CA THR A 559 6.04 -26.48 -2.86
C THR A 559 7.32 -27.27 -2.56
N SER A 560 7.97 -26.92 -1.44
CA SER A 560 9.20 -27.56 -0.96
C SER A 560 9.00 -28.18 0.43
N TRP A 561 9.66 -29.31 0.66
CA TRP A 561 9.57 -30.09 1.89
C TRP A 561 10.96 -30.43 2.41
N MET A 562 11.11 -30.49 3.73
CA MET A 562 12.32 -31.05 4.34
C MET A 562 12.23 -32.57 4.36
N LEU A 563 13.30 -33.22 3.96
CA LEU A 563 13.41 -34.67 3.96
C LEU A 563 13.97 -35.15 5.30
N GLY A 564 13.31 -36.12 5.93
CA GLY A 564 13.95 -36.96 6.95
C GLY A 564 14.94 -37.95 6.31
N ASP A 565 15.76 -38.62 7.12
CA ASP A 565 16.74 -39.63 6.67
C ASP A 565 16.04 -40.86 6.07
N LYS A 566 15.62 -40.75 4.80
CA LYS A 566 14.99 -41.83 4.03
C LYS A 566 15.64 -41.95 2.67
N GLY A 567 15.95 -43.19 2.27
CA GLY A 567 16.58 -43.49 0.98
C GLY A 567 15.64 -43.40 -0.23
N ASN A 568 14.43 -43.97 -0.13
CA ASN A 568 13.46 -43.98 -1.23
C ASN A 568 12.09 -43.45 -0.78
N ILE A 569 11.51 -42.57 -1.58
CA ILE A 569 10.20 -41.96 -1.37
C ILE A 569 9.24 -42.56 -2.40
N SER A 570 8.13 -43.16 -1.95
CA SER A 570 7.04 -43.59 -2.82
C SER A 570 5.79 -42.80 -2.45
N ILE A 571 5.29 -42.00 -3.38
CA ILE A 571 4.12 -41.14 -3.18
C ILE A 571 3.10 -41.35 -4.29
N ARG A 572 1.83 -41.48 -3.93
CA ARG A 572 0.71 -41.41 -4.89
C ARG A 572 0.33 -39.96 -5.11
N VAL A 573 0.46 -39.52 -6.36
CA VAL A 573 0.18 -38.16 -6.80
C VAL A 573 -1.11 -38.15 -7.62
N GLY A 574 -1.98 -37.19 -7.35
CA GLY A 574 -3.26 -37.01 -8.04
C GLY A 574 -3.39 -35.66 -8.74
N LEU A 575 -4.26 -35.59 -9.75
CA LEU A 575 -4.68 -34.37 -10.43
C LEU A 575 -6.19 -34.15 -10.25
N GLU A 576 -6.63 -32.91 -10.34
CA GLU A 576 -8.06 -32.58 -10.26
C GLU A 576 -8.84 -33.08 -11.49
N GLU A 577 -8.23 -32.96 -12.67
CA GLU A 577 -8.77 -33.46 -13.93
C GLU A 577 -7.80 -34.46 -14.57
N ALA A 578 -8.36 -35.43 -15.30
CA ALA A 578 -7.56 -36.37 -16.05
C ALA A 578 -6.75 -35.65 -17.13
N PRO A 579 -5.45 -35.95 -17.28
CA PRO A 579 -4.68 -35.42 -18.40
C PRO A 579 -5.30 -35.87 -19.74
N LYS A 580 -5.28 -34.98 -20.74
CA LYS A 580 -5.82 -35.29 -22.08
C LYS A 580 -5.07 -36.49 -22.68
N PRO A 581 -5.75 -37.33 -23.50
CA PRO A 581 -5.11 -38.46 -24.17
C PRO A 581 -3.84 -38.03 -24.92
N ASN A 582 -2.73 -38.74 -24.73
CA ASN A 582 -1.40 -38.45 -25.30
C ASN A 582 -0.74 -37.11 -24.89
N LYS A 583 -1.24 -36.45 -23.84
CA LYS A 583 -0.64 -35.21 -23.28
C LYS A 583 -0.47 -35.35 -21.77
N PRO A 584 0.58 -36.05 -21.29
CA PRO A 584 0.82 -36.20 -19.87
C PRO A 584 1.24 -34.88 -19.22
N VAL A 585 0.83 -34.69 -17.97
CA VAL A 585 1.31 -33.58 -17.13
C VAL A 585 2.59 -34.04 -16.46
N TYR A 586 3.68 -33.29 -16.61
CA TYR A 586 4.95 -33.64 -15.97
C TYR A 586 5.09 -32.89 -14.64
N ILE A 587 5.49 -33.60 -13.59
CA ILE A 587 5.98 -32.99 -12.35
C ILE A 587 7.49 -33.18 -12.28
N ARG A 588 8.22 -32.08 -12.16
CA ARG A 588 9.66 -32.06 -11.94
C ARG A 588 9.93 -32.01 -10.44
N TRP A 589 10.58 -33.05 -9.93
CA TRP A 589 11.07 -33.18 -8.57
C TRP A 589 12.52 -32.72 -8.51
N ILE A 590 12.88 -31.87 -7.56
CA ILE A 590 14.20 -31.28 -7.44
C ILE A 590 14.69 -31.46 -6.01
N PHE A 591 15.87 -32.05 -5.85
CA PHE A 591 16.53 -32.25 -4.56
C PHE A 591 17.61 -31.20 -4.36
N PHE A 592 17.61 -30.56 -3.20
CA PHE A 592 18.66 -29.62 -2.81
C PHE A 592 19.41 -30.07 -1.56
N ASP A 593 20.69 -29.71 -1.49
CA ASP A 593 21.52 -29.84 -0.30
C ASP A 593 21.16 -28.80 0.77
N GLN A 594 21.88 -28.81 1.90
CA GLN A 594 21.71 -27.83 2.99
C GLN A 594 22.03 -26.39 2.57
N ASN A 595 22.88 -26.20 1.55
CA ASN A 595 23.29 -24.91 1.03
C ASN A 595 22.38 -24.41 -0.11
N GLY A 596 21.38 -25.18 -0.53
CA GLY A 596 20.46 -24.85 -1.61
C GLY A 596 20.98 -25.15 -3.03
N VAL A 597 22.03 -25.95 -3.16
CA VAL A 597 22.55 -26.43 -4.45
C VAL A 597 21.71 -27.61 -4.93
N GLU A 598 21.29 -27.59 -6.21
CA GLU A 598 20.56 -28.69 -6.84
C GLU A 598 21.48 -29.92 -6.96
N LEU A 599 21.15 -30.99 -6.25
CA LEU A 599 21.88 -32.26 -6.32
C LEU A 599 21.37 -33.13 -7.47
N GLN A 600 20.04 -33.16 -7.66
CA GLN A 600 19.40 -33.97 -8.68
C GLN A 600 18.01 -33.42 -9.00
N SER A 601 17.58 -33.54 -10.25
CA SER A 601 16.16 -33.40 -10.59
C SER A 601 15.65 -34.52 -11.50
N ARG A 602 14.36 -34.84 -11.35
CA ARG A 602 13.68 -35.91 -12.09
C ARG A 602 12.28 -35.46 -12.49
N SER A 603 11.95 -35.61 -13.77
CA SER A 603 10.61 -35.34 -14.29
C SER A 603 9.81 -36.63 -14.39
N THR A 604 8.62 -36.67 -13.80
CA THR A 604 7.74 -37.85 -13.78
C THR A 604 6.45 -37.54 -14.51
N PRO A 605 6.07 -38.33 -15.53
CA PRO A 605 4.81 -38.14 -16.24
C PRO A 605 3.62 -38.64 -15.40
N LEU A 606 2.58 -37.82 -15.31
CA LEU A 606 1.26 -38.20 -14.82
C LEU A 606 0.38 -38.50 -16.04
N ASN A 607 0.16 -39.79 -16.28
CA ASN A 607 -0.62 -40.28 -17.43
C ASN A 607 -2.11 -40.49 -17.07
N THR A 608 -2.43 -40.51 -15.78
CA THR A 608 -3.74 -40.84 -15.23
C THR A 608 -4.09 -39.85 -14.11
N ILE A 609 -5.36 -39.86 -13.67
CA ILE A 609 -5.83 -39.01 -12.56
C ILE A 609 -5.02 -39.25 -11.28
N THR A 610 -4.62 -40.49 -11.01
CA THR A 610 -3.71 -40.87 -9.92
C THR A 610 -2.56 -41.69 -10.47
N THR A 611 -1.32 -41.36 -10.09
CA THR A 611 -0.10 -42.08 -10.51
C THR A 611 0.83 -42.25 -9.32
N GLN A 612 1.39 -43.45 -9.15
CA GLN A 612 2.41 -43.71 -8.13
C GLN A 612 3.78 -43.27 -8.64
N VAL A 613 4.48 -42.49 -7.82
CA VAL A 613 5.79 -41.91 -8.15
C VAL A 613 6.82 -42.37 -7.13
N GLY A 614 7.85 -43.07 -7.61
CA GLY A 614 9.02 -43.47 -6.82
C GLY A 614 10.21 -42.53 -7.06
N LEU A 615 10.72 -41.90 -6.01
CA LEU A 615 11.87 -41.01 -6.04
C LEU A 615 13.01 -41.60 -5.18
N ALA A 616 14.20 -41.70 -5.76
CA ALA A 616 15.41 -42.03 -5.01
C ALA A 616 16.01 -40.73 -4.47
N VAL A 617 16.30 -40.68 -3.18
CA VAL A 617 16.85 -39.50 -2.52
C VAL A 617 18.38 -39.52 -2.64
N PRO A 618 19.00 -38.52 -3.30
CA PRO A 618 20.45 -38.46 -3.39
C PRO A 618 21.08 -38.18 -2.02
N ALA A 619 22.28 -38.73 -1.79
CA ALA A 619 23.00 -38.53 -0.55
C ALA A 619 23.29 -37.04 -0.30
N GLY A 620 22.98 -36.55 0.90
CA GLY A 620 23.13 -35.14 1.28
C GLY A 620 21.93 -34.25 0.94
N ALA A 621 20.86 -34.78 0.32
CA ALA A 621 19.64 -34.02 0.10
C ALA A 621 18.94 -33.73 1.43
N LYS A 622 18.62 -32.45 1.66
CA LYS A 622 17.85 -31.99 2.81
C LYS A 622 16.47 -31.49 2.44
N THR A 623 16.28 -31.05 1.20
CA THR A 623 14.97 -30.56 0.75
C THR A 623 14.56 -31.15 -0.60
N LEU A 624 13.25 -31.32 -0.79
CA LEU A 624 12.60 -31.78 -2.02
C LEU A 624 11.61 -30.71 -2.47
N THR A 625 11.64 -30.33 -3.75
CA THR A 625 10.66 -29.41 -4.35
C THR A 625 9.96 -30.08 -5.53
N ALA A 626 8.64 -29.92 -5.63
CA ALA A 626 7.87 -30.39 -6.77
C ALA A 626 7.36 -29.23 -7.61
N LYS A 627 7.57 -29.26 -8.93
CA LYS A 627 7.08 -28.25 -9.88
C LYS A 627 6.31 -28.91 -11.02
N THR A 628 5.05 -28.54 -11.19
CA THR A 628 4.30 -28.90 -12.39
C THR A 628 4.89 -28.15 -13.59
N MET A 629 5.29 -28.90 -14.61
CA MET A 629 5.83 -28.35 -15.84
C MET A 629 4.70 -27.84 -16.73
N ARG A 630 5.00 -26.80 -17.52
CA ARG A 630 4.07 -26.31 -18.54
C ARG A 630 3.81 -27.39 -19.59
N ILE A 631 2.56 -27.48 -20.03
CA ILE A 631 2.14 -28.41 -21.09
C ILE A 631 2.62 -27.90 -22.46
N SER A 632 2.68 -26.57 -22.64
CA SER A 632 3.32 -25.91 -23.80
C SER A 632 3.76 -24.48 -23.43
N TRP A 633 4.43 -23.77 -24.34
CA TRP A 633 4.78 -22.36 -24.13
C TRP A 633 3.57 -21.44 -23.89
N TYR A 634 2.40 -21.80 -24.43
CA TYR A 634 1.15 -21.02 -24.35
C TYR A 634 0.12 -21.59 -23.37
N GLN A 635 0.34 -22.80 -22.83
CA GLN A 635 -0.62 -23.46 -21.96
C GLN A 635 0.05 -23.79 -20.60
N ALA A 636 -0.40 -23.09 -19.56
CA ALA A 636 -0.03 -23.41 -18.19
C ALA A 636 -0.44 -24.85 -17.85
N GLY A 637 0.44 -25.56 -17.14
CA GLY A 637 0.05 -26.82 -16.49
C GLY A 637 -0.85 -26.53 -15.27
N PRO A 638 -1.48 -27.57 -14.69
CA PRO A 638 -2.26 -27.39 -13.47
C PRO A 638 -1.38 -26.78 -12.37
N SER A 639 -1.90 -25.75 -11.70
CA SER A 639 -1.20 -25.06 -10.61
C SER A 639 -1.12 -25.92 -9.35
N ASP A 640 -2.07 -26.85 -9.18
CA ASP A 640 -2.20 -27.66 -7.99
C ASP A 640 -2.15 -29.16 -8.32
N PHE A 641 -1.69 -29.96 -7.35
CA PHE A 641 -1.67 -31.42 -7.40
C PHE A 641 -1.92 -32.00 -6.02
N TYR A 642 -2.39 -33.24 -5.96
CA TYR A 642 -2.71 -33.95 -4.73
C TYR A 642 -1.61 -34.94 -4.39
N ILE A 643 -1.29 -35.14 -3.11
CA ILE A 643 -0.50 -36.29 -2.64
C ILE A 643 -1.31 -37.05 -1.58
N ALA A 644 -1.34 -38.38 -1.66
CA ALA A 644 -2.04 -39.20 -0.67
C ALA A 644 -1.48 -38.96 0.73
N THR A 645 -2.39 -38.77 1.69
CA THR A 645 -2.05 -38.48 3.09
C THR A 645 -1.19 -39.55 3.74
N ASP A 646 -1.52 -40.83 3.55
CA ASP A 646 -0.79 -41.97 4.11
C ASP A 646 0.68 -42.02 3.66
N ASP A 647 0.93 -41.68 2.40
CA ASP A 647 2.26 -41.74 1.80
C ASP A 647 3.10 -40.53 2.24
N PHE A 648 2.45 -39.37 2.39
CA PHE A 648 3.10 -38.09 2.67
C PHE A 648 3.35 -37.85 4.15
N ASP A 649 2.43 -38.22 5.04
CA ASP A 649 2.60 -38.07 6.49
C ASP A 649 3.77 -38.93 7.01
N GLY A 650 4.08 -40.02 6.29
CA GLY A 650 5.27 -40.82 6.52
C GLY A 650 6.59 -40.07 6.27
N LEU A 651 6.63 -39.07 5.38
CA LEU A 651 7.83 -38.31 5.01
C LEU A 651 8.23 -37.26 6.07
N ASN A 652 7.24 -36.68 6.75
CA ASN A 652 7.44 -35.60 7.73
C ASN A 652 7.60 -36.07 9.18
N ARG A 653 7.57 -37.38 9.44
CA ARG A 653 7.95 -37.93 10.76
C ARG A 653 9.47 -37.90 10.89
N ILE A 654 10.01 -36.72 11.25
CA ILE A 654 11.24 -36.65 12.03
C ILE A 654 10.87 -37.27 13.38
N ARG A 655 11.51 -38.39 13.73
CA ARG A 655 11.53 -38.88 15.10
C ARG A 655 12.65 -38.20 15.85
#